data_AF-L7CBY6-F1
#
_entry.id   AF-L7CBY6-F1
#
_cell.length_a   1.000
_cell.length_b   1.000
_cell.length_c   1.000
_cell.angle_alpha   90.00
_cell.angle_beta   90.00
_cell.angle_gamma   90.00
#
_symmetry.space_group_name_H-M   'P 1'
#
loop_
_entity.id
_entity.type
_entity.pdbx_description
1 polymer ?
#
loop_
_entity_poly.entity_id
_entity_poly.type
_entity_poly.pdbx_seq_one_letter_code
_entity_poly.pdbx_strand_id
1 'polypeptide(L)'
;MLSLARRQRDQGELTEASESLQKLRQKYPSSTAVAAFQGRVLADLGDFAALTQWRQTLPPDITSEPEYWYALGQLAQSRDEHPVAIRCFGEALQIDPTDRNSMVSLARSFRQIGENEAADETMQHFEMLERTSELAKIFGLASGTPAQYREMASLLDDLGRPWESMAWQQIAVAKTGNQPSDKAALDEKRNQLDRQTSAITSSANSTLPWSKPNLSSWPMPDFRDLETPTTDPSTSSESNKLSSDPAPIHFRDIATELKLRFQYDNGDDQADNEFYLHQQTGGGIGVIDYDRDGWPDLYCAQAGEDALIGRSNKTNQLFRNLSSNLIADVTAESRSADNGYGQGITVADSNQDGFPDLLIANIGQNVILLNNGDGTFSRRELPSIGNGQWTTSIACGDLDGDQIPELIEVNYIDDPSAFEIPCVPDNDACGPSRFKPASDRWLSIDPTGNFQPMHPSTKADSLTETSASDAGHGFAVIIGNLNNQIGNDVYIANDGDANFFWQNRQTNSTNESLSTPANLSQTTSSTWDAKETAYLSGIATSQQGGRHGSMGLTLADFDRNGLPDLHVTNYWDQEADLYLQDAGAIFRQSSRSWKIRDSSKSTVGWGTQSADFDRDGRVDLMVLNGHIVNHTQRGVPFRMLPQLYQGHDDHFELRSRSTDSSSSQLDRFWSQPTLGRALAVLDWDQDGMPDVVGNHLDQPMTLLKNESKQQSWLQLELVGTTSEREAIGATVQVQSGPNRWTNWVINGGFLTSNEAALDFGLGNSVHPCEIKIQWPSGKEQIIKNVPLNDRYLVIEQESAVSWSRENHSRK
;
A
#
# COMPACT_ATOMS: atom_id res chain seq x y z
N MET A 1 1.00 -34.30 12.12
CA MET A 1 -0.14 -33.54 12.66
C MET A 1 0.29 -32.20 13.20
N LEU A 2 1.14 -32.07 14.23
CA LEU A 2 1.60 -30.74 14.68
C LEU A 2 2.42 -30.02 13.59
N SER A 3 3.30 -30.74 12.89
CA SER A 3 3.99 -30.23 11.70
C SER A 3 3.05 -29.83 10.56
N LEU A 4 1.91 -30.51 10.42
CA LEU A 4 0.89 -30.16 9.44
C LEU A 4 0.23 -28.85 9.84
N ALA A 5 -0.16 -28.69 11.11
CA ALA A 5 -0.73 -27.44 11.61
C ALA A 5 0.24 -26.25 11.49
N ARG A 6 1.56 -26.47 11.72
CA ARG A 6 2.59 -25.45 11.48
C ARG A 6 2.65 -25.05 10.01
N ARG A 7 2.73 -26.03 9.11
CA ARG A 7 2.69 -25.80 7.66
C ARG A 7 1.41 -25.06 7.23
N GLN A 8 0.25 -25.46 7.73
CA GLN A 8 -1.03 -24.82 7.43
C GLN A 8 -1.03 -23.36 7.86
N ARG A 9 -0.57 -23.06 9.08
CA ARG A 9 -0.39 -21.69 9.55
C ARG A 9 0.55 -20.90 8.63
N ASP A 10 1.69 -21.48 8.26
CA ASP A 10 2.67 -20.82 7.38
C ASP A 10 2.12 -20.57 5.96
N GLN A 11 1.10 -21.34 5.54
CA GLN A 11 0.35 -21.16 4.29
C GLN A 11 -0.90 -20.26 4.44
N GLY A 12 -1.10 -19.67 5.62
CA GLY A 12 -2.28 -18.85 5.94
C GLY A 12 -3.58 -19.65 6.15
N GLU A 13 -3.53 -20.98 6.08
CA GLU A 13 -4.66 -21.92 6.31
C GLU A 13 -4.99 -22.04 7.82
N LEU A 14 -5.29 -20.90 8.45
CA LEU A 14 -5.44 -20.81 9.90
C LEU A 14 -6.64 -21.60 10.44
N THR A 15 -7.72 -21.71 9.67
CA THR A 15 -8.92 -22.48 10.07
C THR A 15 -8.58 -23.96 10.10
N GLU A 16 -7.92 -24.47 9.07
CA GLU A 16 -7.46 -25.85 8.96
C GLU A 16 -6.39 -26.16 10.01
N ALA A 17 -5.49 -25.22 10.29
CA ALA A 17 -4.52 -25.31 11.38
C ALA A 17 -5.22 -25.44 12.74
N SER A 18 -6.24 -24.60 13.00
CA SER A 18 -7.04 -24.61 14.23
C SER A 18 -7.78 -25.93 14.41
N GLU A 19 -8.42 -26.45 13.36
CA GLU A 19 -9.08 -27.77 13.39
C GLU A 19 -8.09 -28.92 13.66
N SER A 20 -6.93 -28.88 13.01
CA SER A 20 -5.84 -29.85 13.24
C SER A 20 -5.37 -29.80 14.69
N LEU A 21 -5.26 -28.60 15.27
CA LEU A 21 -4.83 -28.39 16.65
C LEU A 21 -5.89 -28.81 17.66
N GLN A 22 -7.18 -28.61 17.38
CA GLN A 22 -8.27 -29.08 18.22
C GLN A 22 -8.23 -30.62 18.37
N LYS A 23 -8.02 -31.34 17.25
CA LYS A 23 -7.87 -32.81 17.25
C LYS A 23 -6.65 -33.24 18.06
N LEU A 24 -5.53 -32.52 17.94
CA LEU A 24 -4.32 -32.78 18.72
C LEU A 24 -4.51 -32.52 20.22
N ARG A 25 -5.21 -31.43 20.58
CA ARG A 25 -5.49 -31.04 21.96
C ARG A 25 -6.30 -32.10 22.69
N GLN A 26 -7.30 -32.69 22.02
CA GLN A 26 -8.09 -33.80 22.56
C GLN A 26 -7.24 -35.06 22.81
N LYS A 27 -6.28 -35.34 21.92
CA LYS A 27 -5.42 -36.54 22.04
C LYS A 27 -4.28 -36.36 23.04
N TYR A 28 -3.75 -35.14 23.19
CA TYR A 28 -2.59 -34.81 24.01
C TYR A 28 -2.87 -33.59 24.91
N PRO A 29 -3.82 -33.67 25.85
CA PRO A 29 -4.26 -32.51 26.65
C PRO A 29 -3.16 -31.92 27.55
N SER A 30 -2.18 -32.72 27.95
CA SER A 30 -1.04 -32.30 28.79
C SER A 30 0.14 -31.72 28.00
N SER A 31 0.09 -31.69 26.66
CA SER A 31 1.19 -31.14 25.86
C SER A 31 1.16 -29.61 25.88
N THR A 32 2.22 -29.00 26.42
CA THR A 32 2.44 -27.54 26.44
C THR A 32 2.58 -26.99 25.03
N ALA A 33 3.45 -27.57 24.20
CA ALA A 33 3.68 -27.16 22.81
C ALA A 33 2.40 -27.16 21.95
N VAL A 34 1.53 -28.17 22.08
CA VAL A 34 0.24 -28.21 21.36
C VAL A 34 -0.71 -27.12 21.88
N ALA A 35 -0.75 -26.90 23.20
CA ALA A 35 -1.58 -25.83 23.78
C ALA A 35 -1.11 -24.45 23.32
N ALA A 36 0.19 -24.17 23.47
CA ALA A 36 0.79 -22.88 23.15
C ALA A 36 0.61 -22.55 21.66
N PHE A 37 0.86 -23.52 20.78
CA PHE A 37 0.67 -23.32 19.34
C PHE A 37 -0.81 -23.16 18.94
N GLN A 38 -1.75 -23.81 19.65
CA GLN A 38 -3.18 -23.50 19.49
C GLN A 38 -3.50 -22.06 19.87
N GLY A 39 -2.93 -21.55 20.97
CA GLY A 39 -3.04 -20.14 21.37
C GLY A 39 -2.53 -19.19 20.29
N ARG A 40 -1.36 -19.47 19.72
CA ARG A 40 -0.79 -18.70 18.59
C ARG A 40 -1.75 -18.65 17.40
N VAL A 41 -2.27 -19.80 16.97
CA VAL A 41 -3.20 -19.85 15.82
C VAL A 41 -4.51 -19.12 16.12
N LEU A 42 -5.05 -19.21 17.34
CA LEU A 42 -6.26 -18.46 17.72
C LEU A 42 -6.01 -16.94 17.75
N ALA A 43 -4.84 -16.51 18.22
CA ALA A 43 -4.43 -15.11 18.18
C ALA A 43 -4.24 -14.62 16.73
N ASP A 44 -3.58 -15.41 15.89
CA ASP A 44 -3.41 -15.13 14.45
C ASP A 44 -4.77 -15.15 13.70
N LEU A 45 -5.79 -15.86 14.21
CA LEU A 45 -7.16 -15.82 13.69
C LEU A 45 -7.95 -14.58 14.14
N GLY A 46 -7.48 -13.85 15.16
CA GLY A 46 -8.27 -12.83 15.85
C GLY A 46 -9.46 -13.37 16.65
N ASP A 47 -9.52 -14.70 16.91
CA ASP A 47 -10.60 -15.31 17.69
C ASP A 47 -10.32 -15.18 19.20
N PHE A 48 -10.43 -13.95 19.70
CA PHE A 48 -10.15 -13.62 21.09
C PHE A 48 -11.15 -14.25 22.08
N ALA A 49 -12.35 -14.61 21.60
CA ALA A 49 -13.35 -15.34 22.38
C ALA A 49 -12.89 -16.78 22.62
N ALA A 50 -12.50 -17.51 21.56
CA ALA A 50 -11.93 -18.84 21.70
C ALA A 50 -10.60 -18.81 22.46
N LEU A 51 -9.80 -17.77 22.29
CA LEU A 51 -8.56 -17.59 23.05
C LEU A 51 -8.82 -17.42 24.55
N THR A 52 -9.88 -16.71 24.93
CA THR A 52 -10.33 -16.59 26.33
C THR A 52 -10.74 -17.95 26.90
N GLN A 53 -11.43 -18.79 26.12
CA GLN A 53 -11.80 -20.15 26.53
C GLN A 53 -10.60 -21.10 26.61
N TRP A 54 -9.69 -21.03 25.63
CA TRP A 54 -8.47 -21.83 25.55
C TRP A 54 -7.66 -21.80 26.86
N ARG A 55 -7.59 -20.63 27.49
CA ARG A 55 -6.90 -20.40 28.76
C ARG A 55 -7.40 -21.24 29.93
N GLN A 56 -8.67 -21.63 29.92
CA GLN A 56 -9.27 -22.41 31.01
C GLN A 56 -8.79 -23.87 31.03
N THR A 57 -8.12 -24.31 29.96
CA THR A 57 -7.77 -25.72 29.73
C THR A 57 -6.27 -25.95 29.55
N LEU A 58 -5.43 -25.02 30.02
CA LEU A 58 -3.98 -25.07 29.82
C LEU A 58 -3.30 -26.12 30.71
N PRO A 59 -2.25 -26.79 30.21
CA PRO A 59 -1.49 -27.74 31.01
C PRO A 59 -0.59 -27.01 32.02
N PRO A 60 -0.11 -27.69 33.08
CA PRO A 60 0.97 -27.19 33.92
C PRO A 60 2.21 -26.81 33.08
N ASP A 61 3.03 -25.89 33.59
CA ASP A 61 4.28 -25.44 32.98
C ASP A 61 4.16 -24.74 31.60
N ILE A 62 2.95 -24.37 31.17
CA ILE A 62 2.71 -23.67 29.91
C ILE A 62 3.49 -22.36 29.75
N THR A 63 3.90 -21.73 30.86
CA THR A 63 4.68 -20.49 30.89
C THR A 63 6.10 -20.63 30.35
N SER A 64 6.58 -21.85 30.07
CA SER A 64 7.87 -22.06 29.39
C SER A 64 7.77 -21.97 27.87
N GLU A 65 6.57 -21.87 27.30
CA GLU A 65 6.36 -21.80 25.85
C GLU A 65 6.23 -20.32 25.41
N PRO A 66 6.98 -19.85 24.40
CA PRO A 66 6.91 -18.47 23.92
C PRO A 66 5.55 -18.17 23.26
N GLU A 67 4.98 -19.14 22.53
CA GLU A 67 3.69 -18.96 21.84
C GLU A 67 2.52 -18.71 22.82
N TYR A 68 2.63 -19.22 24.06
CA TYR A 68 1.65 -18.93 25.11
C TYR A 68 1.64 -17.44 25.49
N TRP A 69 2.83 -16.89 25.71
CA TRP A 69 3.00 -15.49 26.07
C TRP A 69 2.62 -14.55 24.94
N TYR A 70 2.99 -14.88 23.69
CA TYR A 70 2.52 -14.14 22.53
C TYR A 70 0.99 -14.07 22.47
N ALA A 71 0.32 -15.21 22.62
CA ALA A 71 -1.14 -15.26 22.53
C ALA A 71 -1.80 -14.41 23.64
N LEU A 72 -1.25 -14.43 24.86
CA LEU A 72 -1.71 -13.54 25.92
C LEU A 72 -1.43 -12.06 25.63
N GLY A 73 -0.28 -11.75 25.02
CA GLY A 73 0.06 -10.38 24.60
C GLY A 73 -0.93 -9.85 23.57
N GLN A 74 -1.28 -10.66 22.55
CA GLN A 74 -2.28 -10.30 21.55
C GLN A 74 -3.67 -10.08 22.18
N LEU A 75 -4.06 -10.93 23.14
CA LEU A 75 -5.33 -10.76 23.87
C LEU A 75 -5.35 -9.49 24.74
N ALA A 76 -4.22 -9.13 25.34
CA ALA A 76 -4.11 -7.89 26.11
C ALA A 76 -4.14 -6.66 25.18
N GLN A 77 -3.45 -6.70 24.04
CA GLN A 77 -3.54 -5.64 23.03
C GLN A 77 -4.96 -5.46 22.50
N SER A 78 -5.68 -6.55 22.24
CA SER A 78 -7.07 -6.47 21.76
C SER A 78 -8.05 -5.87 22.79
N ARG A 79 -7.58 -5.59 24.01
CA ARG A 79 -8.33 -4.97 25.11
C ARG A 79 -7.74 -3.62 25.52
N ASP A 80 -6.82 -3.07 24.73
CA ASP A 80 -6.04 -1.85 25.02
C ASP A 80 -5.23 -1.94 26.34
N GLU A 81 -4.93 -3.15 26.83
CA GLU A 81 -4.14 -3.38 28.05
C GLU A 81 -2.63 -3.38 27.74
N HIS A 82 -2.12 -2.32 27.11
CA HIS A 82 -0.74 -2.26 26.61
C HIS A 82 0.36 -2.53 27.65
N PRO A 83 0.29 -2.04 28.91
CA PRO A 83 1.28 -2.41 29.93
C PRO A 83 1.35 -3.92 30.20
N VAL A 84 0.22 -4.61 30.14
CA VAL A 84 0.14 -6.06 30.31
C VAL A 84 0.67 -6.77 29.05
N ALA A 85 0.31 -6.26 27.87
CA ALA A 85 0.81 -6.77 26.61
C ALA A 85 2.35 -6.69 26.51
N ILE A 86 2.95 -5.57 26.93
CA ILE A 86 4.40 -5.38 27.00
C ILE A 86 5.04 -6.46 27.87
N ARG A 87 4.44 -6.76 29.03
CA ARG A 87 4.92 -7.84 29.89
C ARG A 87 4.89 -9.18 29.15
N CYS A 88 3.76 -9.52 28.54
CA CYS A 88 3.58 -10.79 27.84
C CYS A 88 4.56 -10.95 26.66
N PHE A 89 4.67 -9.97 25.76
CA PHE A 89 5.60 -10.08 24.64
C PHE A 89 7.05 -10.13 25.09
N GLY A 90 7.42 -9.39 26.15
CA GLY A 90 8.77 -9.48 26.66
C GLY A 90 9.11 -10.84 27.30
N GLU A 91 8.15 -11.50 27.95
CA GLU A 91 8.32 -12.91 28.39
C GLU A 91 8.48 -13.86 27.20
N ALA A 92 7.69 -13.65 26.12
CA ALA A 92 7.85 -14.41 24.88
C ALA A 92 9.27 -14.26 24.30
N LEU A 93 9.78 -13.03 24.24
CA LEU A 93 11.10 -12.71 23.70
C LEU A 93 12.26 -13.10 24.63
N GLN A 94 12.03 -13.27 25.93
CA GLN A 94 13.03 -13.87 26.82
C GLN A 94 13.23 -15.35 26.51
N ILE A 95 12.17 -16.04 26.11
CA ILE A 95 12.19 -17.48 25.79
C ILE A 95 12.67 -17.69 24.34
N ASP A 96 12.13 -16.91 23.40
CA ASP A 96 12.52 -16.90 22.00
C ASP A 96 12.82 -15.47 21.53
N PRO A 97 14.09 -15.02 21.61
CA PRO A 97 14.50 -13.69 21.17
C PRO A 97 14.50 -13.53 19.64
N THR A 98 13.98 -14.49 18.88
CA THR A 98 13.87 -14.43 17.42
C THR A 98 12.42 -14.35 16.92
N ASP A 99 11.42 -14.33 17.81
CA ASP A 99 10.01 -14.18 17.44
C ASP A 99 9.68 -12.74 17.02
N ARG A 100 9.83 -12.50 15.72
CA ARG A 100 9.56 -11.22 15.06
C ARG A 100 8.17 -10.65 15.36
N ASN A 101 7.13 -11.49 15.40
CA ASN A 101 5.77 -11.01 15.65
C ASN A 101 5.66 -10.47 17.08
N SER A 102 6.31 -11.12 18.05
CA SER A 102 6.38 -10.59 19.42
C SER A 102 7.13 -9.26 19.48
N MET A 103 8.20 -9.07 18.69
CA MET A 103 8.93 -7.79 18.65
C MET A 103 8.08 -6.65 18.08
N VAL A 104 7.44 -6.86 16.93
CA VAL A 104 6.57 -5.85 16.32
C VAL A 104 5.41 -5.52 17.24
N SER A 105 4.74 -6.53 17.81
CA SER A 105 3.65 -6.29 18.77
C SER A 105 4.14 -5.58 20.05
N LEU A 106 5.33 -5.89 20.55
CA LEU A 106 5.94 -5.17 21.67
C LEU A 106 6.17 -3.69 21.34
N ALA A 107 6.78 -3.40 20.17
CA ALA A 107 7.05 -2.05 19.72
C ALA A 107 5.75 -1.23 19.55
N ARG A 108 4.68 -1.85 19.02
CA ARG A 108 3.35 -1.22 18.94
C ARG A 108 2.81 -0.86 20.31
N SER A 109 2.89 -1.76 21.30
CA SER A 109 2.43 -1.43 22.65
C SER A 109 3.25 -0.32 23.29
N PHE A 110 4.57 -0.26 23.06
CA PHE A 110 5.40 0.86 23.52
C PHE A 110 4.96 2.19 22.89
N ARG A 111 4.71 2.21 21.57
CA ARG A 111 4.17 3.41 20.89
C ARG A 111 2.86 3.87 21.50
N GLN A 112 1.94 2.95 21.75
CA GLN A 112 0.61 3.29 22.25
C GLN A 112 0.63 3.96 23.64
N ILE A 113 1.64 3.65 24.47
CA ILE A 113 1.81 4.28 25.78
C ILE A 113 2.79 5.48 25.76
N GLY A 114 3.29 5.88 24.59
CA GLY A 114 4.20 7.01 24.41
C GLY A 114 5.69 6.70 24.64
N GLU A 115 6.07 5.44 24.84
CA GLU A 115 7.45 4.98 25.03
C GLU A 115 8.18 4.84 23.67
N ASN A 116 8.28 5.94 22.93
CA ASN A 116 8.76 5.97 21.54
C ASN A 116 10.22 5.50 21.38
N GLU A 117 11.09 5.78 22.36
CA GLU A 117 12.50 5.35 22.34
C GLU A 117 12.60 3.83 22.47
N ALA A 118 11.87 3.23 23.42
CA ALA A 118 11.82 1.78 23.58
C ALA A 118 11.20 1.07 22.35
N ALA A 119 10.20 1.68 21.71
CA ALA A 119 9.65 1.18 20.46
C ALA A 119 10.70 1.20 19.33
N ASP A 120 11.47 2.29 19.21
CA ASP A 120 12.51 2.43 18.18
C ASP A 120 13.67 1.45 18.42
N GLU A 121 14.14 1.28 19.67
CA GLU A 121 15.11 0.25 20.04
C GLU A 121 14.59 -1.16 19.69
N THR A 122 13.30 -1.42 19.94
CA THR A 122 12.64 -2.69 19.63
C THR A 122 12.64 -2.97 18.12
N MET A 123 12.33 -1.96 17.31
CA MET A 123 12.31 -2.08 15.85
C MET A 123 13.71 -2.24 15.25
N GLN A 124 14.73 -1.57 15.80
CA GLN A 124 16.11 -1.73 15.33
C GLN A 124 16.59 -3.19 15.39
N HIS A 125 16.21 -3.96 16.42
CA HIS A 125 16.62 -5.38 16.41
C HIS A 125 15.71 -6.25 15.55
N PHE A 126 14.44 -5.90 15.40
CA PHE A 126 13.60 -6.54 14.40
C PHE A 126 14.23 -6.40 13.00
N GLU A 127 14.70 -5.20 12.64
CA GLU A 127 15.41 -4.93 11.39
C GLU A 127 16.70 -5.76 11.27
N MET A 128 17.50 -5.87 12.34
CA MET A 128 18.67 -6.75 12.35
C MET A 128 18.29 -8.23 12.13
N LEU A 129 17.18 -8.70 12.70
CA LEU A 129 16.67 -10.07 12.47
C LEU A 129 16.15 -10.30 11.05
N GLU A 130 15.49 -9.30 10.45
CA GLU A 130 15.10 -9.35 9.05
C GLU A 130 16.34 -9.43 8.16
N ARG A 131 17.31 -8.55 8.40
CA ARG A 131 18.53 -8.50 7.61
C ARG A 131 19.35 -9.79 7.68
N THR A 132 19.46 -10.40 8.86
CA THR A 132 20.10 -11.72 8.99
C THR A 132 19.34 -12.81 8.24
N SER A 133 17.99 -12.76 8.20
CA SER A 133 17.20 -13.70 7.40
C SER A 133 17.46 -13.55 5.91
N GLU A 134 17.51 -12.32 5.42
CA GLU A 134 17.81 -12.01 4.02
C GLU A 134 19.18 -12.50 3.60
N LEU A 135 20.22 -12.20 4.38
CA LEU A 135 21.57 -12.70 4.14
C LEU A 135 21.60 -14.24 4.13
N ALA A 136 20.87 -14.90 5.03
CA ALA A 136 20.77 -16.35 5.05
C ALA A 136 20.11 -16.90 3.77
N LYS A 137 19.06 -16.25 3.25
CA LYS A 137 18.43 -16.60 1.97
C LYS A 137 19.41 -16.44 0.80
N ILE A 138 20.13 -15.31 0.75
CA ILE A 138 21.17 -15.06 -0.27
C ILE A 138 22.21 -16.18 -0.26
N PHE A 139 22.72 -16.56 0.92
CA PHE A 139 23.73 -17.62 1.05
C PHE A 139 23.20 -19.02 0.71
N GLY A 140 21.89 -19.24 0.82
CA GLY A 140 21.24 -20.48 0.40
C GLY A 140 21.12 -20.62 -1.11
N LEU A 141 21.02 -19.50 -1.85
CA LEU A 141 20.85 -19.47 -3.30
C LEU A 141 22.18 -19.33 -4.06
N ALA A 142 23.11 -18.55 -3.53
CA ALA A 142 24.40 -18.26 -4.15
C ALA A 142 25.51 -18.12 -3.10
N SER A 143 26.76 -18.09 -3.56
CA SER A 143 27.87 -17.73 -2.66
C SER A 143 27.80 -16.24 -2.34
N GLY A 144 27.68 -15.92 -1.05
CA GLY A 144 27.71 -14.55 -0.57
C GLY A 144 29.05 -13.85 -0.86
N THR A 145 29.03 -12.53 -0.87
CA THR A 145 30.25 -11.72 -0.95
C THR A 145 30.97 -11.69 0.40
N PRO A 146 32.29 -11.44 0.42
CA PRO A 146 33.02 -11.18 1.65
C PRO A 146 32.39 -10.12 2.56
N ALA A 147 31.80 -9.06 1.99
CA ALA A 147 31.16 -8.00 2.74
C ALA A 147 29.91 -8.54 3.47
N GLN A 148 29.07 -9.30 2.77
CA GLN A 148 27.86 -9.92 3.33
C GLN A 148 28.17 -10.89 4.48
N TYR A 149 29.24 -11.69 4.38
CA TYR A 149 29.63 -12.57 5.49
C TYR A 149 30.09 -11.79 6.73
N ARG A 150 30.78 -10.66 6.56
CA ARG A 150 31.16 -9.78 7.67
C ARG A 150 29.96 -9.06 8.27
N GLU A 151 29.03 -8.63 7.42
CA GLU A 151 27.76 -8.02 7.83
C GLU A 151 26.94 -8.99 8.69
N MET A 152 26.72 -10.22 8.22
CA MET A 152 26.06 -11.29 9.01
C MET A 152 26.73 -11.47 10.38
N ALA A 153 28.07 -11.50 10.41
CA ALA A 153 28.80 -11.61 11.66
C ALA A 153 28.60 -10.42 12.60
N SER A 154 28.58 -9.19 12.09
CA SER A 154 28.32 -7.98 12.89
C SER A 154 26.93 -8.00 13.48
N LEU A 155 25.91 -8.22 12.64
CA LEU A 155 24.50 -8.26 13.05
C LEU A 155 24.26 -9.30 14.15
N LEU A 156 24.87 -10.48 14.03
CA LEU A 156 24.75 -11.51 15.07
C LEU A 156 25.46 -11.12 16.37
N ASP A 157 26.55 -10.36 16.33
CA ASP A 157 27.20 -9.84 17.52
C ASP A 157 26.30 -8.82 18.24
N ASP A 158 25.72 -7.90 17.47
CA ASP A 158 24.81 -6.85 17.95
C ASP A 158 23.50 -7.44 18.49
N LEU A 159 23.02 -8.55 17.90
CA LEU A 159 21.89 -9.34 18.41
C LEU A 159 22.23 -10.19 19.66
N GLY A 160 23.44 -10.09 20.19
CA GLY A 160 23.86 -10.86 21.38
C GLY A 160 24.09 -12.35 21.10
N ARG A 161 24.43 -12.72 19.86
CA ARG A 161 24.74 -14.08 19.38
C ARG A 161 26.22 -14.22 19.00
N PRO A 162 27.14 -14.04 19.95
CA PRO A 162 28.56 -13.89 19.65
C PRO A 162 29.24 -15.18 19.17
N TRP A 163 28.71 -16.34 19.53
CA TRP A 163 29.21 -17.64 19.05
C TRP A 163 28.89 -17.86 17.58
N GLU A 164 27.66 -17.54 17.15
CA GLU A 164 27.31 -17.55 15.74
C GLU A 164 28.05 -16.46 14.96
N SER A 165 28.18 -15.24 15.51
CA SER A 165 29.01 -14.18 14.95
C SER A 165 30.42 -14.68 14.63
N MET A 166 31.10 -15.29 15.60
CA MET A 166 32.46 -15.82 15.43
C MET A 166 32.53 -16.90 14.33
N ALA A 167 31.52 -17.78 14.23
CA ALA A 167 31.47 -18.78 13.16
C ALA A 167 31.37 -18.13 11.77
N TRP A 168 30.55 -17.09 11.62
CA TRP A 168 30.46 -16.32 10.37
C TRP A 168 31.73 -15.54 10.05
N GLN A 169 32.41 -14.98 11.06
CA GLN A 169 33.73 -14.35 10.86
C GLN A 169 34.76 -15.36 10.33
N GLN A 170 34.77 -16.60 10.83
CA GLN A 170 35.64 -17.65 10.30
C GLN A 170 35.36 -17.96 8.82
N ILE A 171 34.08 -18.03 8.44
CA ILE A 171 33.67 -18.20 7.04
C ILE A 171 34.15 -17.02 6.19
N ALA A 172 33.97 -15.78 6.67
CA ALA A 172 34.41 -14.58 5.97
C ALA A 172 35.92 -14.58 5.71
N VAL A 173 36.73 -14.88 6.74
CA VAL A 173 38.19 -14.95 6.66
C VAL A 173 38.65 -16.04 5.70
N ALA A 174 38.03 -17.22 5.74
CA ALA A 174 38.32 -18.31 4.82
C ALA A 174 38.05 -17.94 3.35
N LYS A 175 37.10 -17.02 3.09
CA LYS A 175 36.74 -16.55 1.74
C LYS A 175 37.62 -15.41 1.23
N THR A 176 38.19 -14.59 2.12
CA THR A 176 39.03 -13.42 1.75
C THR A 176 40.53 -13.67 1.72
N GLY A 177 40.97 -14.83 2.22
CA GLY A 177 42.38 -15.18 2.37
C GLY A 177 42.89 -14.91 3.79
N ASN A 178 43.51 -15.92 4.40
CA ASN A 178 43.96 -15.88 5.80
C ASN A 178 45.18 -14.95 5.98
N GLN A 179 44.97 -13.72 6.45
CA GLN A 179 46.06 -12.94 7.02
C GLN A 179 46.37 -13.44 8.45
N PRO A 180 47.64 -13.46 8.89
CA PRO A 180 47.99 -13.85 10.26
C PRO A 180 47.28 -13.03 11.34
N SER A 181 46.92 -11.78 11.05
CA SER A 181 46.14 -10.89 11.91
C SER A 181 44.72 -11.40 12.19
N ASP A 182 44.06 -11.99 11.19
CA ASP A 182 42.65 -12.38 11.28
C ASP A 182 42.49 -13.61 12.18
N LYS A 183 43.45 -14.53 12.11
CA LYS A 183 43.51 -15.69 13.00
C LYS A 183 43.74 -15.29 14.45
N ALA A 184 44.64 -14.33 14.70
CA ALA A 184 44.89 -13.81 16.04
C ALA A 184 43.65 -13.13 16.64
N ALA A 185 42.92 -12.35 15.84
CA ALA A 185 41.67 -11.71 16.27
C ALA A 185 40.56 -12.73 16.61
N LEU A 186 40.42 -13.79 15.80
CA LEU A 186 39.47 -14.87 16.06
C LEU A 186 39.82 -15.68 17.33
N ASP A 187 41.11 -15.98 17.53
CA ASP A 187 41.58 -16.68 18.73
C ASP A 187 41.39 -15.81 19.99
N GLU A 188 41.59 -14.48 19.89
CA GLU A 188 41.32 -13.53 20.97
C GLU A 188 39.82 -13.47 21.30
N LYS A 189 38.95 -13.28 20.30
CA LYS A 189 37.49 -13.24 20.49
C LYS A 189 36.99 -14.54 21.12
N ARG A 190 37.49 -15.70 20.68
CA ARG A 190 37.18 -17.01 21.29
C ARG A 190 37.53 -17.05 22.78
N ASN A 191 38.74 -16.66 23.14
CA ASN A 191 39.19 -16.64 24.52
C ASN A 191 38.38 -15.67 25.39
N GLN A 192 37.91 -14.55 24.84
CA GLN A 192 37.02 -13.61 25.53
C GLN A 192 35.64 -14.26 25.79
N LEU A 193 35.06 -14.92 24.78
CA LEU A 193 33.77 -15.60 24.92
C LEU A 193 33.81 -16.79 25.88
N ASP A 194 34.89 -17.58 25.88
CA ASP A 194 35.09 -18.66 26.85
C ASP A 194 35.11 -18.13 28.30
N ARG A 195 35.73 -16.96 28.52
CA ARG A 195 35.74 -16.29 29.84
C ARG A 195 34.37 -15.74 30.24
N GLN A 196 33.64 -15.13 29.31
CA GLN A 196 32.30 -14.59 29.56
C GLN A 196 31.29 -15.71 29.82
N THR A 197 31.30 -16.78 29.03
CA THR A 197 30.44 -17.96 29.21
C THR A 197 30.70 -18.63 30.56
N SER A 198 31.95 -18.65 31.02
CA SER A 198 32.33 -19.15 32.35
C SER A 198 31.91 -18.21 33.51
N ALA A 199 31.59 -16.95 33.23
CA ALA A 199 31.15 -15.96 34.21
C ALA A 199 29.61 -15.82 34.30
N ILE A 200 28.87 -16.26 33.28
CA ILE A 200 27.39 -16.17 33.19
C ILE A 200 26.66 -17.16 34.11
N THR A 201 27.37 -18.05 34.82
CA THR A 201 26.79 -19.00 35.77
C THR A 201 26.26 -18.39 37.08
N SER A 202 26.16 -17.06 37.24
CA SER A 202 25.77 -16.44 38.52
C SER A 202 24.89 -15.19 38.49
N SER A 203 24.25 -14.78 37.39
CA SER A 203 23.21 -13.75 37.46
C SER A 203 22.14 -13.88 36.36
N ALA A 204 20.99 -14.44 36.72
CA ALA A 204 19.77 -14.37 35.90
C ALA A 204 19.13 -12.99 36.07
N ASN A 205 19.56 -12.01 35.26
CA ASN A 205 18.82 -10.76 35.12
C ASN A 205 17.71 -10.95 34.08
N SER A 206 16.46 -10.78 34.53
CA SER A 206 15.23 -10.83 33.73
C SER A 206 15.06 -9.57 32.86
N THR A 207 16.06 -9.24 32.06
CA THR A 207 16.04 -8.10 31.14
C THR A 207 16.26 -8.61 29.73
N LEU A 208 15.40 -8.24 28.80
CA LEU A 208 15.81 -8.24 27.40
C LEU A 208 17.07 -7.36 27.32
N PRO A 209 18.19 -7.83 26.75
CA PRO A 209 19.49 -7.14 26.81
C PRO A 209 19.48 -5.69 26.29
N TRP A 210 18.43 -5.32 25.55
CA TRP A 210 18.41 -4.20 24.63
C TRP A 210 17.21 -3.27 24.78
N SER A 211 16.26 -3.56 25.66
CA SER A 211 15.10 -2.68 25.90
C SER A 211 15.03 -2.28 27.37
N LYS A 212 15.01 -0.97 27.65
CA LYS A 212 14.61 -0.43 28.97
C LYS A 212 13.15 0.00 28.89
N PRO A 213 12.31 -0.29 29.91
CA PRO A 213 12.64 -0.74 31.27
C PRO A 213 12.59 -2.26 31.50
N ASN A 214 13.08 -2.70 32.68
CA ASN A 214 13.12 -4.11 33.10
C ASN A 214 11.72 -4.74 33.09
N LEU A 215 11.59 -5.96 32.55
CA LEU A 215 10.29 -6.65 32.42
C LEU A 215 9.48 -6.74 33.73
N SER A 216 10.16 -6.80 34.88
CA SER A 216 9.52 -6.78 36.20
C SER A 216 8.78 -5.49 36.56
N SER A 217 9.00 -4.38 35.84
CA SER A 217 8.25 -3.13 36.04
C SER A 217 6.86 -3.14 35.42
N TRP A 218 6.60 -4.07 34.50
CA TRP A 218 5.32 -4.19 33.81
C TRP A 218 4.40 -5.19 34.52
N PRO A 219 3.10 -4.88 34.62
CA PRO A 219 2.15 -5.72 35.35
C PRO A 219 2.09 -7.11 34.74
N MET A 220 2.27 -8.14 35.58
CA MET A 220 1.84 -9.47 35.20
C MET A 220 0.33 -9.43 34.98
N PRO A 221 -0.18 -10.19 34.00
CA PRO A 221 -1.60 -10.19 33.76
C PRO A 221 -2.35 -10.78 34.98
N ASP A 222 -3.23 -10.00 35.62
CA ASP A 222 -4.11 -10.45 36.70
C ASP A 222 -5.38 -11.06 36.07
N PHE A 223 -5.75 -12.25 36.52
CA PHE A 223 -6.73 -13.08 35.83
C PHE A 223 -7.85 -13.55 36.76
N ARG A 224 -8.09 -12.81 37.84
CA ARG A 224 -9.22 -13.06 38.75
C ARG A 224 -10.52 -12.40 38.27
N ASP A 225 -10.46 -11.51 37.29
CA ASP A 225 -11.65 -10.86 36.74
C ASP A 225 -12.21 -11.67 35.57
N LEU A 226 -13.18 -12.51 35.93
CA LEU A 226 -14.15 -13.13 35.03
C LEU A 226 -15.25 -12.12 34.71
N GLU A 227 -14.93 -11.08 33.95
CA GLU A 227 -15.95 -10.42 33.16
C GLU A 227 -15.49 -10.43 31.72
N THR A 228 -16.29 -11.09 30.88
CA THR A 228 -16.33 -10.77 29.45
C THR A 228 -16.52 -9.27 29.38
N PRO A 229 -15.63 -8.48 28.74
CA PRO A 229 -16.06 -7.19 28.26
C PRO A 229 -17.23 -7.48 27.32
N THR A 230 -18.45 -7.22 27.80
CA THR A 230 -19.63 -6.98 26.96
C THR A 230 -19.59 -5.54 26.44
N THR A 231 -18.39 -5.00 26.28
CA THR A 231 -18.12 -3.97 25.30
C THR A 231 -17.67 -4.69 24.05
N ASP A 232 -18.66 -5.25 23.37
CA ASP A 232 -18.66 -5.16 21.92
C ASP A 232 -18.28 -3.68 21.61
N PRO A 233 -17.21 -3.39 20.86
CA PRO A 233 -16.90 -2.02 20.44
C PRO A 233 -18.06 -1.38 19.65
N SER A 234 -19.11 -2.16 19.33
CA SER A 234 -20.37 -1.70 18.77
C SER A 234 -21.13 -0.65 19.61
N THR A 235 -20.75 -0.36 20.85
CA THR A 235 -21.41 0.71 21.65
C THR A 235 -21.02 2.14 21.27
N SER A 236 -20.19 2.36 20.24
CA SER A 236 -20.11 3.66 19.55
C SER A 236 -20.66 3.66 18.12
N SER A 237 -21.15 2.53 17.58
CA SER A 237 -21.49 2.43 16.14
C SER A 237 -22.96 2.16 15.79
N GLU A 238 -23.88 2.04 16.77
CA GLU A 238 -25.32 1.96 16.44
C GLU A 238 -25.83 3.15 15.62
N SER A 239 -25.11 4.28 15.59
CA SER A 239 -25.51 5.49 14.87
C SER A 239 -25.11 5.56 13.40
N ASN A 240 -24.30 4.63 12.86
CA ASN A 240 -23.76 4.75 11.49
C ASN A 240 -24.30 3.76 10.46
N LYS A 241 -25.15 2.79 10.82
CA LYS A 241 -25.68 1.82 9.84
C LYS A 241 -26.66 2.48 8.86
N LEU A 242 -26.46 2.26 7.55
CA LEU A 242 -27.36 2.76 6.53
C LEU A 242 -28.54 1.80 6.38
N SER A 243 -29.77 2.33 6.49
CA SER A 243 -30.99 1.53 6.67
C SER A 243 -31.49 0.74 5.46
N SER A 244 -30.82 0.79 4.30
CA SER A 244 -31.25 0.11 3.07
C SER A 244 -30.24 -0.93 2.60
N ASP A 245 -30.72 -2.08 2.15
CA ASP A 245 -29.92 -3.08 1.44
C ASP A 245 -29.37 -2.48 0.12
N PRO A 246 -28.11 -2.79 -0.24
CA PRO A 246 -27.51 -2.33 -1.50
C PRO A 246 -28.31 -2.73 -2.74
N ALA A 247 -28.34 -1.85 -3.75
CA ALA A 247 -29.03 -2.13 -5.01
C ALA A 247 -28.07 -2.84 -5.99
N PRO A 248 -28.53 -3.67 -6.92
CA PRO A 248 -27.61 -4.27 -7.89
C PRO A 248 -26.83 -3.22 -8.71
N ILE A 249 -25.50 -3.35 -8.73
CA ILE A 249 -24.62 -2.56 -9.59
C ILE A 249 -24.74 -3.07 -11.04
N HIS A 250 -24.86 -2.13 -11.99
CA HIS A 250 -25.01 -2.40 -13.41
C HIS A 250 -24.01 -1.57 -14.23
N PHE A 251 -23.20 -2.26 -15.03
CA PHE A 251 -22.25 -1.63 -15.96
C PHE A 251 -22.47 -2.13 -17.38
N ARG A 252 -22.33 -1.22 -18.35
CA ARG A 252 -22.33 -1.52 -19.78
C ARG A 252 -21.01 -1.10 -20.41
N ASP A 253 -20.33 -2.04 -21.08
CA ASP A 253 -19.16 -1.70 -21.90
C ASP A 253 -19.58 -0.96 -23.17
N ILE A 254 -19.19 0.30 -23.28
CA ILE A 254 -19.48 1.20 -24.40
C ILE A 254 -18.26 1.49 -25.28
N ALA A 255 -17.09 0.90 -25.02
CA ALA A 255 -15.86 1.21 -25.77
C ALA A 255 -16.01 0.96 -27.28
N THR A 256 -16.67 -0.15 -27.65
CA THR A 256 -16.94 -0.48 -29.05
C THR A 256 -17.92 0.52 -29.70
N GLU A 257 -18.91 1.00 -28.95
CA GLU A 257 -19.90 1.99 -29.42
C GLU A 257 -19.21 3.32 -29.75
N LEU A 258 -18.27 3.74 -28.89
CA LEU A 258 -17.47 4.95 -29.05
C LEU A 258 -16.31 4.78 -30.05
N LYS A 259 -16.07 3.57 -30.56
CA LYS A 259 -14.88 3.22 -31.37
C LYS A 259 -13.56 3.52 -30.65
N LEU A 260 -13.56 3.46 -29.32
CA LEU A 260 -12.34 3.47 -28.54
C LEU A 260 -11.61 2.15 -28.79
N ARG A 261 -10.50 2.21 -29.54
CA ARG A 261 -9.76 1.03 -30.04
C ARG A 261 -8.30 1.01 -29.58
N PHE A 262 -7.98 1.79 -28.57
CA PHE A 262 -6.66 1.73 -27.95
C PHE A 262 -6.39 0.31 -27.44
N GLN A 263 -5.21 -0.21 -27.75
CA GLN A 263 -4.70 -1.44 -27.18
C GLN A 263 -3.24 -1.20 -26.82
N TYR A 264 -2.88 -1.51 -25.58
CA TYR A 264 -1.50 -1.47 -25.13
C TYR A 264 -0.70 -2.51 -25.91
N ASP A 265 0.36 -2.07 -26.57
CA ASP A 265 1.33 -2.93 -27.22
C ASP A 265 2.56 -2.96 -26.33
N ASN A 266 2.80 -4.13 -25.75
CA ASN A 266 3.91 -4.40 -24.84
C ASN A 266 5.17 -4.92 -25.59
N GLY A 267 5.12 -5.01 -26.92
CA GLY A 267 6.25 -5.50 -27.72
C GLY A 267 6.41 -7.02 -27.71
N ASP A 268 5.42 -7.76 -27.22
CA ASP A 268 5.42 -9.22 -27.24
C ASP A 268 5.21 -9.76 -28.66
N ASP A 269 6.26 -10.38 -29.24
CA ASP A 269 6.13 -11.17 -30.45
C ASP A 269 5.52 -12.54 -30.09
N GLN A 270 4.19 -12.58 -30.05
CA GLN A 270 3.35 -13.76 -29.71
C GLN A 270 3.65 -15.03 -30.53
N ALA A 271 4.60 -14.98 -31.46
CA ALA A 271 5.12 -16.12 -32.21
C ALA A 271 6.01 -17.04 -31.36
N ASP A 272 6.66 -16.54 -30.30
CA ASP A 272 7.56 -17.31 -29.43
C ASP A 272 6.90 -17.64 -28.08
N ASN A 273 7.20 -18.80 -27.51
CA ASN A 273 6.68 -19.22 -26.18
C ASN A 273 7.42 -18.55 -25.01
N GLU A 274 8.22 -17.52 -25.29
CA GLU A 274 9.04 -16.78 -24.35
C GLU A 274 8.47 -15.38 -24.21
N PHE A 275 8.19 -14.95 -22.97
CA PHE A 275 7.74 -13.59 -22.66
C PHE A 275 8.60 -13.03 -21.54
N TYR A 276 8.71 -11.71 -21.45
CA TYR A 276 9.54 -11.03 -20.48
C TYR A 276 8.68 -10.34 -19.41
N LEU A 277 9.27 -10.10 -18.23
CA LEU A 277 8.53 -9.53 -17.10
C LEU A 277 7.89 -8.18 -17.44
N HIS A 278 8.62 -7.31 -18.15
CA HIS A 278 8.14 -5.97 -18.57
C HIS A 278 6.98 -6.00 -19.56
N GLN A 279 6.81 -7.11 -20.28
CA GLN A 279 5.68 -7.28 -21.18
C GLN A 279 4.41 -7.61 -20.40
N GLN A 280 4.52 -8.06 -19.16
CA GLN A 280 3.40 -8.51 -18.36
C GLN A 280 2.81 -7.47 -17.41
N THR A 281 3.40 -6.28 -17.24
CA THR A 281 2.93 -5.28 -16.25
C THR A 281 1.84 -4.34 -16.78
N GLY A 282 1.82 -4.07 -18.08
CA GLY A 282 0.81 -3.23 -18.74
C GLY A 282 1.11 -1.73 -18.75
N GLY A 283 0.16 -0.96 -19.30
CA GLY A 283 0.24 0.50 -19.42
C GLY A 283 -0.90 1.21 -18.70
N GLY A 284 -0.55 2.33 -18.08
CA GLY A 284 -1.42 3.21 -17.29
C GLY A 284 -2.40 4.07 -18.08
N ILE A 285 -3.26 4.75 -17.33
CA ILE A 285 -4.30 5.66 -17.81
C ILE A 285 -4.32 6.88 -16.90
N GLY A 286 -4.24 8.08 -17.46
CA GLY A 286 -4.51 9.33 -16.77
C GLY A 286 -5.85 9.91 -17.22
N VAL A 287 -6.76 10.16 -16.29
CA VAL A 287 -7.99 10.91 -16.53
C VAL A 287 -7.70 12.39 -16.29
N ILE A 288 -7.88 13.23 -17.31
CA ILE A 288 -7.45 14.62 -17.31
C ILE A 288 -8.47 15.51 -18.02
N ASP A 289 -8.79 16.69 -17.48
CA ASP A 289 -9.47 17.75 -18.23
C ASP A 289 -8.39 18.71 -18.77
N TYR A 290 -7.77 18.35 -19.90
CA TYR A 290 -6.51 19.00 -20.31
C TYR A 290 -6.73 20.41 -20.87
N ASP A 291 -7.93 20.71 -21.37
CA ASP A 291 -8.25 22.02 -21.93
C ASP A 291 -9.31 22.79 -21.14
N ARG A 292 -9.61 22.33 -19.93
CA ARG A 292 -10.52 22.99 -18.97
C ARG A 292 -11.93 23.19 -19.52
N ASP A 293 -12.38 22.28 -20.41
CA ASP A 293 -13.74 22.27 -20.92
C ASP A 293 -14.72 21.53 -19.99
N GLY A 294 -14.18 20.89 -18.96
CA GLY A 294 -14.89 20.20 -17.89
C GLY A 294 -15.19 18.75 -18.14
N TRP A 295 -14.91 18.22 -19.35
CA TRP A 295 -15.11 16.82 -19.66
C TRP A 295 -13.82 16.04 -19.40
N PRO A 296 -13.90 14.86 -18.75
CA PRO A 296 -12.71 14.05 -18.53
C PRO A 296 -12.23 13.44 -19.86
N ASP A 297 -10.99 13.71 -20.21
CA ASP A 297 -10.23 13.12 -21.30
C ASP A 297 -9.37 11.94 -20.81
N LEU A 298 -8.88 11.14 -21.75
CA LEU A 298 -8.08 9.94 -21.44
C LEU A 298 -6.69 10.04 -22.08
N TYR A 299 -5.64 9.96 -21.27
CA TYR A 299 -4.27 9.78 -21.73
C TYR A 299 -3.79 8.35 -21.43
N CYS A 300 -3.44 7.59 -22.46
CA CYS A 300 -3.09 6.18 -22.34
C CYS A 300 -1.61 5.93 -22.65
N ALA A 301 -0.91 5.28 -21.72
CA ALA A 301 0.49 4.88 -21.91
C ALA A 301 0.63 3.80 -22.99
N GLN A 302 1.72 3.82 -23.74
CA GLN A 302 2.06 2.89 -24.81
C GLN A 302 3.53 2.50 -24.69
N ALA A 303 3.89 1.29 -25.15
CA ALA A 303 5.25 0.79 -25.09
C ALA A 303 5.85 0.43 -26.45
N GLY A 304 5.11 -0.27 -27.32
CA GLY A 304 5.63 -0.82 -28.57
C GLY A 304 6.78 -1.82 -28.35
N GLU A 305 7.77 -1.85 -29.24
CA GLU A 305 8.57 -3.06 -29.48
C GLU A 305 9.59 -3.48 -28.41
N ASP A 306 10.50 -2.60 -27.94
CA ASP A 306 11.63 -3.04 -27.09
C ASP A 306 11.97 -2.04 -25.97
N ALA A 307 11.82 -2.49 -24.72
CA ALA A 307 12.17 -1.74 -23.52
C ALA A 307 13.66 -1.37 -23.44
N LEU A 308 14.56 -2.18 -24.02
CA LEU A 308 16.01 -1.93 -24.01
C LEU A 308 16.45 -0.81 -24.94
N ILE A 309 15.68 -0.53 -26.00
CA ILE A 309 15.95 0.58 -26.92
C ILE A 309 15.56 1.92 -26.26
N GLY A 310 14.64 1.88 -25.29
CA GLY A 310 14.14 3.06 -24.57
C GLY A 310 13.37 4.03 -25.45
N ARG A 311 13.04 3.63 -26.70
CA ARG A 311 12.25 4.40 -27.67
C ARG A 311 11.44 3.47 -28.57
N SER A 312 10.16 3.78 -28.67
CA SER A 312 9.14 3.07 -29.42
C SER A 312 8.83 3.72 -30.76
N ASN A 313 8.29 2.92 -31.69
CA ASN A 313 7.66 3.39 -32.92
C ASN A 313 6.20 3.82 -32.72
N LYS A 314 5.62 3.50 -31.55
CA LYS A 314 4.31 3.96 -31.10
C LYS A 314 4.47 5.04 -30.04
N THR A 315 3.42 5.82 -29.85
CA THR A 315 3.39 6.86 -28.82
C THR A 315 2.22 6.62 -27.89
N ASN A 316 2.31 7.17 -26.69
CA ASN A 316 1.15 7.40 -25.83
C ASN A 316 0.07 8.15 -26.63
N GLN A 317 -1.20 7.95 -26.26
CA GLN A 317 -2.34 8.52 -26.99
C GLN A 317 -3.25 9.34 -26.06
N LEU A 318 -3.62 10.55 -26.49
CA LEU A 318 -4.61 11.41 -25.85
C LEU A 318 -5.94 11.34 -26.61
N PHE A 319 -7.01 10.96 -25.91
CA PHE A 319 -8.37 10.90 -26.44
C PHE A 319 -9.20 11.99 -25.77
N ARG A 320 -9.76 12.89 -26.58
CA ARG A 320 -10.58 14.00 -26.08
C ARG A 320 -12.04 13.59 -25.96
N ASN A 321 -12.68 13.86 -24.82
CA ASN A 321 -14.11 13.74 -24.63
C ASN A 321 -14.78 15.09 -24.92
N LEU A 322 -15.74 15.11 -25.84
CA LEU A 322 -16.54 16.30 -26.10
C LEU A 322 -18.02 15.99 -25.89
N SER A 323 -18.50 16.20 -24.66
CA SER A 323 -19.90 15.94 -24.30
C SER A 323 -20.32 14.49 -24.54
N SER A 324 -19.60 13.56 -23.89
CA SER A 324 -19.84 12.11 -23.95
C SER A 324 -19.64 11.52 -25.34
N ASN A 325 -18.85 12.19 -26.17
CA ASN A 325 -18.50 11.75 -27.51
C ASN A 325 -16.99 11.77 -27.65
N LEU A 326 -16.38 10.58 -27.67
CA LEU A 326 -14.94 10.43 -27.75
C LEU A 326 -14.43 10.81 -29.14
N ILE A 327 -13.53 11.79 -29.18
CA ILE A 327 -12.73 12.13 -30.33
C ILE A 327 -11.50 11.22 -30.32
N ALA A 328 -11.34 10.46 -31.40
CA ALA A 328 -10.58 9.22 -31.40
C ALA A 328 -9.07 9.32 -31.09
N ASP A 329 -8.40 10.44 -31.34
CA ASP A 329 -6.99 10.66 -30.99
C ASP A 329 -6.66 12.13 -31.31
N VAL A 330 -6.17 12.90 -30.33
CA VAL A 330 -5.74 14.29 -30.48
C VAL A 330 -4.25 14.49 -30.17
N THR A 331 -3.47 13.40 -30.08
CA THR A 331 -2.06 13.40 -29.64
C THR A 331 -1.17 14.33 -30.47
N ALA A 332 -1.39 14.36 -31.79
CA ALA A 332 -0.60 15.21 -32.68
C ALA A 332 -0.94 16.69 -32.50
N GLU A 333 -2.23 17.00 -32.33
CA GLU A 333 -2.76 18.33 -32.13
C GLU A 333 -2.33 18.91 -30.77
N SER A 334 -2.42 18.11 -29.72
CA SER A 334 -2.01 18.47 -28.36
C SER A 334 -0.49 18.42 -28.15
N ARG A 335 0.26 17.83 -29.09
CA ARG A 335 1.72 17.59 -28.94
C ARG A 335 2.06 16.75 -27.70
N SER A 336 1.16 15.87 -27.30
CA SER A 336 1.33 14.99 -26.13
C SER A 336 2.00 13.66 -26.48
N ALA A 337 2.71 13.56 -27.61
CA ALA A 337 3.38 12.33 -27.98
C ALA A 337 4.60 12.09 -27.07
N ASP A 338 4.60 10.97 -26.34
CA ASP A 338 5.81 10.36 -25.78
C ASP A 338 5.99 8.96 -26.36
N ASN A 339 7.24 8.59 -26.65
CA ASN A 339 7.59 7.33 -27.28
C ASN A 339 8.53 6.49 -26.40
N GLY A 340 8.53 6.70 -25.07
CA GLY A 340 9.19 5.78 -24.14
C GLY A 340 8.47 4.42 -24.08
N TYR A 341 9.01 3.51 -23.25
CA TYR A 341 8.25 2.31 -22.87
C TYR A 341 7.36 2.68 -21.67
N GLY A 342 6.15 3.17 -21.97
CA GLY A 342 5.24 3.73 -20.97
C GLY A 342 4.66 2.70 -20.01
N GLN A 343 4.72 3.04 -18.72
CA GLN A 343 4.11 2.32 -17.60
C GLN A 343 3.03 3.23 -16.99
N GLY A 344 3.27 3.83 -15.83
CA GLY A 344 2.31 4.68 -15.13
C GLY A 344 2.15 6.08 -15.72
N ILE A 345 0.92 6.59 -15.63
CA ILE A 345 0.55 7.96 -15.94
C ILE A 345 0.01 8.62 -14.68
N THR A 346 0.54 9.80 -14.37
CA THR A 346 0.09 10.63 -13.27
C THR A 346 -0.34 11.99 -13.78
N VAL A 347 -1.51 12.45 -13.35
CA VAL A 347 -2.03 13.80 -13.63
C VAL A 347 -1.78 14.66 -12.39
N ALA A 348 -1.15 15.82 -12.56
CA ALA A 348 -0.90 16.77 -11.47
C ALA A 348 -0.61 18.19 -11.98
N ASP A 349 -0.91 19.23 -11.21
CA ASP A 349 -0.52 20.63 -11.46
C ASP A 349 0.84 20.91 -10.79
N SER A 350 1.90 20.36 -11.40
CA SER A 350 3.23 20.31 -10.80
C SER A 350 3.91 21.68 -10.71
N ASN A 351 3.56 22.59 -11.63
CA ASN A 351 4.12 23.94 -11.70
C ASN A 351 3.20 25.00 -11.08
N GLN A 352 2.03 24.59 -10.59
CA GLN A 352 1.06 25.42 -9.89
C GLN A 352 0.53 26.57 -10.77
N ASP A 353 0.32 26.32 -12.07
CA ASP A 353 -0.20 27.31 -13.02
C ASP A 353 -1.71 27.21 -13.26
N GLY A 354 -2.35 26.16 -12.74
CA GLY A 354 -3.78 25.91 -12.89
C GLY A 354 -4.13 25.06 -14.10
N PHE A 355 -3.18 24.43 -14.79
CA PHE A 355 -3.42 23.46 -15.84
C PHE A 355 -2.81 22.11 -15.47
N PRO A 356 -3.58 21.01 -15.54
CA PRO A 356 -3.03 19.70 -15.18
C PRO A 356 -1.96 19.26 -16.20
N ASP A 357 -0.80 18.85 -15.69
CA ASP A 357 0.31 18.25 -16.42
C ASP A 357 0.19 16.72 -16.46
N LEU A 358 1.00 16.08 -17.31
CA LEU A 358 1.14 14.63 -17.36
C LEU A 358 2.56 14.21 -16.99
N LEU A 359 2.71 13.42 -15.93
CA LEU A 359 3.96 12.74 -15.58
C LEU A 359 3.90 11.29 -16.06
N ILE A 360 4.95 10.86 -16.76
CA ILE A 360 5.02 9.59 -17.47
C ILE A 360 6.17 8.78 -16.90
N ALA A 361 5.83 7.69 -16.22
CA ALA A 361 6.75 6.66 -15.81
C ALA A 361 7.09 5.77 -17.01
N ASN A 362 8.37 5.65 -17.31
CA ASN A 362 8.89 4.83 -18.39
C ASN A 362 9.86 3.77 -17.85
N ILE A 363 10.02 2.69 -18.59
CA ILE A 363 11.27 1.93 -18.51
C ILE A 363 12.34 2.77 -19.22
N GLY A 364 13.34 3.23 -18.46
CA GLY A 364 14.26 4.27 -18.91
C GLY A 364 13.73 5.69 -18.62
N GLN A 365 13.98 6.64 -19.52
CA GLN A 365 13.82 8.07 -19.22
C GLN A 365 12.35 8.48 -18.94
N ASN A 366 12.06 8.88 -17.71
CA ASN A 366 10.77 9.49 -17.33
C ASN A 366 10.60 10.89 -17.92
N VAL A 367 9.35 11.28 -18.15
CA VAL A 367 8.98 12.50 -18.88
C VAL A 367 7.87 13.23 -18.17
N ILE A 368 7.91 14.55 -18.20
CA ILE A 368 6.77 15.41 -17.90
C ILE A 368 6.32 16.15 -19.16
N LEU A 369 5.01 16.18 -19.39
CA LEU A 369 4.35 17.01 -20.39
C LEU A 369 3.67 18.16 -19.66
N LEU A 370 4.29 19.35 -19.73
CA LEU A 370 3.75 20.56 -19.13
C LEU A 370 2.61 21.10 -19.98
N ASN A 371 1.45 21.32 -19.40
CA ASN A 371 0.30 21.86 -20.11
C ASN A 371 0.46 23.37 -20.32
N ASN A 372 0.43 23.83 -21.57
CA ASN A 372 0.65 25.24 -21.89
C ASN A 372 -0.61 26.11 -21.72
N GLY A 373 -1.76 25.51 -21.38
CA GLY A 373 -3.05 26.19 -21.25
C GLY A 373 -3.68 26.63 -22.58
N ASP A 374 -3.09 26.25 -23.72
CA ASP A 374 -3.59 26.52 -25.07
C ASP A 374 -4.06 25.26 -25.81
N GLY A 375 -4.24 24.16 -25.06
CA GLY A 375 -4.56 22.84 -25.59
C GLY A 375 -3.35 22.06 -26.10
N THR A 376 -2.12 22.56 -25.88
CA THR A 376 -0.87 21.85 -26.22
C THR A 376 0.02 21.60 -25.02
N PHE A 377 0.93 20.63 -25.15
CA PHE A 377 1.92 20.28 -24.14
C PHE A 377 3.36 20.59 -24.56
N SER A 378 4.20 20.88 -23.56
CA SER A 378 5.65 21.03 -23.67
C SER A 378 6.35 19.85 -22.99
N ARG A 379 7.09 19.04 -23.75
CA ARG A 379 7.82 17.87 -23.24
C ARG A 379 9.13 18.25 -22.55
N ARG A 380 9.37 17.70 -21.36
CA ARG A 380 10.64 17.77 -20.63
C ARG A 380 11.01 16.41 -20.04
N GLU A 381 12.29 16.09 -20.04
CA GLU A 381 12.83 14.90 -19.38
C GLU A 381 13.08 15.20 -17.90
N LEU A 382 12.67 14.29 -17.01
CA LEU A 382 13.02 14.35 -15.59
C LEU A 382 14.51 14.05 -15.38
N PRO A 383 15.13 14.50 -14.27
CA PRO A 383 16.54 14.22 -13.99
C PRO A 383 16.87 12.73 -14.15
N SER A 384 17.92 12.43 -14.94
CA SER A 384 18.26 11.07 -15.36
C SER A 384 18.32 10.10 -14.19
N ILE A 385 17.76 8.93 -14.41
CA ILE A 385 17.51 7.91 -13.40
C ILE A 385 18.74 6.98 -13.27
N GLY A 386 19.46 6.68 -14.37
CA GLY A 386 20.63 5.78 -14.41
C GLY A 386 20.45 4.67 -15.46
N ASN A 387 21.31 3.64 -15.45
CA ASN A 387 21.17 2.49 -16.37
C ASN A 387 20.37 1.37 -15.71
N GLY A 388 19.41 0.76 -16.41
CA GLY A 388 18.70 -0.45 -15.95
C GLY A 388 17.45 -0.19 -15.10
N GLN A 389 16.95 1.04 -15.09
CA GLN A 389 15.90 1.46 -14.17
C GLN A 389 14.50 1.43 -14.79
N TRP A 390 13.59 0.84 -14.01
CA TRP A 390 12.20 0.64 -14.35
C TRP A 390 11.32 1.37 -13.34
N THR A 391 10.76 2.51 -13.74
CA THR A 391 9.75 3.23 -12.96
C THR A 391 8.37 2.71 -13.32
N THR A 392 7.57 2.35 -12.32
CA THR A 392 6.21 1.84 -12.52
C THR A 392 5.19 2.95 -12.30
N SER A 393 5.29 3.66 -11.17
CA SER A 393 4.34 4.70 -10.78
C SER A 393 5.06 5.99 -10.35
N ILE A 394 4.41 7.13 -10.55
CA ILE A 394 4.84 8.44 -10.05
C ILE A 394 3.68 9.01 -9.22
N ALA A 395 3.97 9.78 -8.18
CA ALA A 395 2.96 10.59 -7.50
C ALA A 395 3.49 11.99 -7.20
N CYS A 396 2.56 12.93 -7.05
CA CYS A 396 2.83 14.36 -6.86
C CYS A 396 2.06 14.89 -5.65
N GLY A 397 2.71 15.66 -4.78
CA GLY A 397 2.06 16.29 -3.61
C GLY A 397 3.05 16.98 -2.68
N ASP A 398 2.59 17.95 -1.91
CA ASP A 398 3.41 18.71 -0.93
C ASP A 398 3.82 17.80 0.23
N LEU A 399 5.09 17.37 0.25
CA LEU A 399 5.63 16.46 1.26
C LEU A 399 6.32 17.25 2.38
N ASP A 400 7.12 18.26 2.04
CA ASP A 400 7.92 19.00 3.02
C ASP A 400 7.14 20.12 3.75
N GLY A 401 5.95 20.46 3.24
CA GLY A 401 5.00 21.43 3.79
C GLY A 401 5.25 22.87 3.35
N ASP A 402 6.09 23.12 2.33
CA ASP A 402 6.35 24.46 1.80
C ASP A 402 5.26 24.97 0.83
N GLN A 403 4.23 24.16 0.58
CA GLN A 403 3.09 24.42 -0.30
C GLN A 403 3.44 24.38 -1.80
N ILE A 404 4.58 23.80 -2.16
CA ILE A 404 4.95 23.39 -3.53
C ILE A 404 4.93 21.85 -3.54
N PRO A 405 4.40 21.20 -4.59
CA PRO A 405 4.39 19.75 -4.62
C PRO A 405 5.77 19.16 -4.94
N GLU A 406 6.11 18.07 -4.25
CA GLU A 406 7.20 17.17 -4.59
C GLU A 406 6.73 16.04 -5.51
N LEU A 407 7.69 15.34 -6.12
CA LEU A 407 7.45 14.12 -6.86
C LEU A 407 8.14 12.92 -6.19
N ILE A 408 7.46 11.78 -6.22
CA ILE A 408 8.07 10.48 -5.97
C ILE A 408 8.02 9.62 -7.24
N GLU A 409 9.17 9.10 -7.66
CA GLU A 409 9.27 8.06 -8.68
C GLU A 409 9.43 6.71 -7.97
N VAL A 410 8.42 5.85 -8.09
CA VAL A 410 8.44 4.49 -7.52
C VAL A 410 9.08 3.53 -8.52
N ASN A 411 10.17 2.90 -8.09
CA ASN A 411 11.02 2.13 -8.98
C ASN A 411 10.96 0.64 -8.62
N TYR A 412 10.78 -0.19 -9.65
CA TYR A 412 10.58 -1.62 -9.49
C TYR A 412 11.90 -2.40 -9.47
N ILE A 413 12.71 -2.27 -10.52
CA ILE A 413 13.92 -3.07 -10.73
C ILE A 413 15.08 -2.18 -11.22
N ASP A 414 16.26 -2.41 -10.67
CA ASP A 414 17.56 -1.81 -11.06
C ASP A 414 18.54 -2.90 -11.51
N ASP A 415 18.10 -3.72 -12.48
CA ASP A 415 18.85 -4.86 -13.01
C ASP A 415 18.52 -5.07 -14.51
N PRO A 416 19.45 -4.78 -15.42
CA PRO A 416 19.24 -4.99 -16.85
C PRO A 416 18.88 -6.43 -17.24
N SER A 417 19.26 -7.43 -16.45
CA SER A 417 18.94 -8.84 -16.74
C SER A 417 17.44 -9.13 -16.68
N ALA A 418 16.63 -8.27 -16.06
CA ALA A 418 15.17 -8.36 -16.07
C ALA A 418 14.55 -8.22 -17.47
N PHE A 419 15.29 -7.65 -18.42
CA PHE A 419 14.88 -7.52 -19.83
C PHE A 419 15.44 -8.63 -20.72
N GLU A 420 16.36 -9.45 -20.21
CA GLU A 420 17.04 -10.50 -20.98
C GLU A 420 16.59 -11.93 -20.60
N ILE A 421 16.05 -12.11 -19.39
CA ILE A 421 15.62 -13.42 -18.89
C ILE A 421 14.12 -13.65 -19.20
N PRO A 422 13.78 -14.61 -20.07
CA PRO A 422 12.38 -14.91 -20.36
C PRO A 422 11.73 -15.68 -19.19
N CYS A 423 10.47 -15.38 -18.97
CA CYS A 423 9.53 -16.19 -18.21
C CYS A 423 9.14 -17.42 -19.04
N VAL A 424 9.24 -18.62 -18.46
CA VAL A 424 8.85 -19.87 -19.15
C VAL A 424 7.90 -20.71 -18.27
N PRO A 425 6.90 -21.39 -18.82
CA PRO A 425 5.92 -22.16 -18.02
C PRO A 425 6.52 -23.25 -17.12
N ASP A 426 7.67 -23.81 -17.51
CA ASP A 426 8.35 -24.90 -16.80
C ASP A 426 9.20 -24.42 -15.62
N ASN A 427 9.51 -23.13 -15.53
CA ASN A 427 10.30 -22.53 -14.48
C ASN A 427 9.97 -21.03 -14.34
N ASP A 428 9.55 -20.61 -13.14
CA ASP A 428 9.25 -19.21 -12.82
C ASP A 428 10.53 -18.38 -12.65
N ALA A 429 11.34 -18.37 -13.70
CA ALA A 429 12.64 -17.73 -13.78
C ALA A 429 12.54 -16.20 -13.77
N CYS A 430 11.36 -15.60 -13.74
CA CYS A 430 11.17 -14.16 -13.85
C CYS A 430 10.45 -13.52 -12.66
N GLY A 431 10.35 -14.21 -11.51
CA GLY A 431 9.85 -13.56 -10.30
C GLY A 431 10.75 -12.40 -9.85
N PRO A 432 10.19 -11.29 -9.32
CA PRO A 432 10.93 -10.07 -8.97
C PRO A 432 12.15 -10.33 -8.09
N SER A 433 12.00 -11.18 -7.06
CA SER A 433 13.05 -11.56 -6.12
C SER A 433 14.37 -12.09 -6.72
N ARG A 434 14.41 -12.39 -8.02
CA ARG A 434 15.64 -12.77 -8.74
C ARG A 434 16.46 -11.58 -9.22
N PHE A 435 15.85 -10.41 -9.33
CA PHE A 435 16.43 -9.17 -9.81
C PHE A 435 16.76 -8.26 -8.63
N LYS A 436 17.65 -7.28 -8.87
CA LYS A 436 17.97 -6.27 -7.87
C LYS A 436 16.80 -5.27 -7.77
N PRO A 437 16.22 -5.05 -6.57
CA PRO A 437 15.21 -4.02 -6.39
C PRO A 437 15.81 -2.63 -6.60
N ALA A 438 14.99 -1.69 -7.06
CA ALA A 438 15.37 -0.29 -7.20
C ALA A 438 15.03 0.51 -5.94
N SER A 439 15.72 1.63 -5.73
CA SER A 439 15.32 2.60 -4.72
C SER A 439 14.37 3.62 -5.31
N ASP A 440 13.35 4.01 -4.56
CA ASP A 440 12.47 5.12 -4.94
C ASP A 440 13.24 6.43 -4.95
N ARG A 441 12.84 7.35 -5.83
CA ARG A 441 13.47 8.68 -5.96
C ARG A 441 12.49 9.77 -5.57
N TRP A 442 12.97 10.73 -4.81
CA TRP A 442 12.20 11.87 -4.34
C TRP A 442 12.78 13.12 -4.99
N LEU A 443 11.93 13.97 -5.54
CA LEU A 443 12.33 15.16 -6.26
C LEU A 443 11.55 16.37 -5.73
N SER A 444 12.26 17.41 -5.31
CA SER A 444 11.66 18.72 -5.05
C SER A 444 11.62 19.57 -6.32
N ILE A 445 10.62 20.44 -6.40
CA ILE A 445 10.44 21.37 -7.52
C ILE A 445 10.81 22.77 -7.03
N ASP A 446 11.85 23.36 -7.61
CA ASP A 446 12.17 24.74 -7.27
C ASP A 446 11.14 25.74 -7.85
N PRO A 447 11.05 26.98 -7.35
CA PRO A 447 10.08 27.97 -7.87
C PRO A 447 10.24 28.36 -9.35
N THR A 448 11.29 27.87 -10.03
CA THR A 448 11.47 28.04 -11.47
C THR A 448 11.06 26.79 -12.27
N GLY A 449 10.52 25.78 -11.59
CA GLY A 449 10.08 24.51 -12.15
C GLY A 449 11.22 23.52 -12.38
N ASN A 450 12.39 23.65 -11.75
CA ASN A 450 13.45 22.65 -11.89
C ASN A 450 13.40 21.61 -10.77
N PHE A 451 13.55 20.35 -11.19
CA PHE A 451 13.61 19.20 -10.31
C PHE A 451 14.99 19.07 -9.67
N GLN A 452 15.03 18.84 -8.35
CA GLN A 452 16.24 18.55 -7.59
C GLN A 452 16.03 17.28 -6.76
N PRO A 453 17.05 16.42 -6.60
CA PRO A 453 16.96 15.28 -5.70
C PRO A 453 16.66 15.73 -4.26
N MET A 454 15.73 15.02 -3.64
CA MET A 454 15.36 15.12 -2.22
C MET A 454 15.52 13.73 -1.58
N HIS A 455 15.67 13.68 -0.26
CA HIS A 455 15.63 12.42 0.49
C HIS A 455 14.81 12.57 1.77
N PRO A 456 14.09 11.52 2.22
CA PRO A 456 13.51 11.52 3.57
C PRO A 456 14.63 11.52 4.61
N SER A 457 14.59 12.42 5.60
CA SER A 457 15.58 12.47 6.67
C SER A 457 15.33 11.36 7.68
N THR A 458 16.03 10.23 7.54
CA THR A 458 16.05 9.22 8.60
C THR A 458 17.07 9.65 9.66
N LYS A 459 16.82 9.36 10.94
CA LYS A 459 17.74 9.65 12.05
C LYS A 459 19.13 8.97 11.93
N ALA A 460 19.36 8.20 10.86
CA ALA A 460 20.63 7.59 10.51
C ALA A 460 21.41 8.49 9.52
N ASP A 461 21.60 9.76 9.89
CA ASP A 461 22.51 10.71 9.23
C ASP A 461 23.99 10.36 9.52
N SER A 462 24.36 9.10 9.34
CA SER A 462 25.74 8.69 9.13
C SER A 462 25.98 8.64 7.63
N LEU A 463 26.66 9.69 7.14
CA LEU A 463 27.17 9.95 5.79
C LEU A 463 27.94 8.75 5.17
N THR A 464 27.22 7.69 4.83
CA THR A 464 27.67 6.65 3.91
C THR A 464 26.53 6.39 2.94
N GLU A 465 26.82 6.68 1.66
CA GLU A 465 26.08 6.31 0.44
C GLU A 465 24.96 5.28 0.67
N THR A 466 23.72 5.66 0.33
CA THR A 466 22.58 4.79 0.01
C THR A 466 22.71 3.39 0.61
N SER A 467 22.40 3.24 1.89
CA SER A 467 22.20 1.91 2.44
C SER A 467 21.12 1.23 1.61
N ALA A 468 21.44 0.05 1.09
CA ALA A 468 20.51 -0.83 0.37
C ALA A 468 19.30 -1.31 1.22
N SER A 469 19.00 -0.62 2.33
CA SER A 469 17.91 -0.87 3.28
C SER A 469 16.57 -0.33 2.81
N ASP A 470 16.56 0.64 1.89
CA ASP A 470 15.35 1.37 1.49
C ASP A 470 14.92 1.04 0.05
N ALA A 471 15.53 0.02 -0.56
CA ALA A 471 15.16 -0.48 -1.87
C ALA A 471 14.10 -1.58 -1.76
N GLY A 472 13.06 -1.49 -2.57
CA GLY A 472 12.00 -2.49 -2.67
C GLY A 472 11.60 -2.68 -4.14
N HIS A 473 10.84 -3.73 -4.41
CA HIS A 473 10.22 -3.91 -5.71
C HIS A 473 8.97 -3.02 -5.84
N GLY A 474 9.15 -1.70 -5.88
CA GLY A 474 8.07 -0.71 -5.86
C GLY A 474 7.16 -0.77 -7.08
N PHE A 475 5.85 -0.73 -6.86
CA PHE A 475 4.86 -0.93 -7.93
C PHE A 475 3.73 0.10 -7.99
N ALA A 476 3.14 0.45 -6.84
CA ALA A 476 2.09 1.46 -6.72
C ALA A 476 2.34 2.38 -5.54
N VAL A 477 1.76 3.58 -5.59
CA VAL A 477 1.98 4.62 -4.57
C VAL A 477 0.72 5.44 -4.35
N ILE A 478 0.47 5.84 -3.10
CA ILE A 478 -0.50 6.90 -2.76
C ILE A 478 0.20 7.94 -1.90
N ILE A 479 -0.01 9.22 -2.23
CA ILE A 479 0.28 10.39 -1.40
C ILE A 479 -1.03 10.96 -0.86
N GLY A 480 -1.07 11.25 0.44
CA GLY A 480 -2.19 11.94 1.08
C GLY A 480 -2.07 11.97 2.60
N ASN A 481 -3.08 12.49 3.28
CA ASN A 481 -3.12 12.50 4.75
C ASN A 481 -3.64 11.16 5.28
N LEU A 482 -2.72 10.21 5.48
CA LEU A 482 -3.05 8.83 5.83
C LEU A 482 -3.05 8.59 7.35
N ASN A 483 -2.38 9.45 8.10
CA ASN A 483 -2.22 9.35 9.56
C ASN A 483 -3.15 10.30 10.36
N ASN A 484 -3.98 11.09 9.67
CA ASN A 484 -4.88 12.09 10.24
C ASN A 484 -4.14 13.20 11.03
N GLN A 485 -2.95 13.58 10.59
CA GLN A 485 -2.17 14.72 11.08
C GLN A 485 -1.93 15.73 9.94
N ILE A 486 -1.31 16.86 10.23
CA ILE A 486 -1.01 17.86 9.19
C ILE A 486 0.18 17.37 8.35
N GLY A 487 0.06 17.51 7.03
CA GLY A 487 1.04 17.09 6.03
C GLY A 487 0.70 15.75 5.37
N ASN A 488 1.43 15.43 4.31
CA ASN A 488 1.21 14.22 3.52
C ASN A 488 2.11 13.07 3.96
N ASP A 489 1.55 11.87 3.94
CA ASP A 489 2.23 10.59 4.08
C ASP A 489 2.29 9.89 2.72
N VAL A 490 3.16 8.88 2.60
CA VAL A 490 3.30 8.08 1.39
C VAL A 490 3.22 6.60 1.70
N TYR A 491 2.30 5.89 1.04
CA TYR A 491 2.24 4.42 1.06
C TYR A 491 2.70 3.84 -0.26
N ILE A 492 3.58 2.84 -0.23
CA ILE A 492 4.14 2.18 -1.41
C ILE A 492 3.91 0.68 -1.32
N ALA A 493 3.24 0.13 -2.35
CA ALA A 493 3.05 -1.30 -2.52
C ALA A 493 4.27 -1.90 -3.24
N ASN A 494 4.88 -2.91 -2.61
CA ASN A 494 6.07 -3.61 -3.09
C ASN A 494 5.74 -5.06 -3.50
N ASP A 495 6.20 -5.49 -4.66
CA ASP A 495 5.98 -6.83 -5.20
C ASP A 495 7.01 -7.84 -4.65
N GLY A 496 6.63 -8.52 -3.56
CA GLY A 496 7.40 -9.59 -2.92
C GLY A 496 8.28 -9.12 -1.76
N ASP A 497 8.40 -7.80 -1.59
CA ASP A 497 9.03 -7.17 -0.42
C ASP A 497 7.98 -6.67 0.59
N ALA A 498 8.43 -6.13 1.72
CA ALA A 498 7.54 -5.44 2.64
C ALA A 498 7.10 -4.10 2.04
N ASN A 499 5.82 -3.76 2.15
CA ASN A 499 5.31 -2.44 1.74
C ASN A 499 5.90 -1.33 2.62
N PHE A 500 6.03 -0.12 2.08
CA PHE A 500 6.54 1.04 2.81
C PHE A 500 5.42 2.01 3.19
N PHE A 501 5.57 2.66 4.34
CA PHE A 501 4.69 3.71 4.80
C PHE A 501 5.50 4.83 5.43
N TRP A 502 5.75 5.87 4.65
CA TRP A 502 6.51 7.04 5.06
C TRP A 502 5.58 8.05 5.69
N GLN A 503 5.67 8.20 7.00
CA GLN A 503 4.86 9.16 7.75
C GLN A 503 5.60 10.48 7.95
N ASN A 504 4.92 11.58 7.66
CA ASN A 504 5.42 12.91 7.96
C ASN A 504 5.56 13.10 9.48
N ARG A 505 6.69 13.65 9.92
CA ARG A 505 7.01 13.87 11.33
C ARG A 505 6.94 15.31 11.77
N GLN A 506 6.57 16.24 10.87
CA GLN A 506 6.60 17.68 11.12
C GLN A 506 6.30 18.00 12.58
N THR A 507 7.34 18.42 13.30
CA THR A 507 7.17 18.80 14.69
C THR A 507 6.18 19.94 14.72
N ASN A 508 5.08 19.76 15.47
CA ASN A 508 4.23 20.84 15.92
C ASN A 508 5.10 21.94 16.55
N SER A 509 5.61 22.89 15.76
CA SER A 509 6.34 24.06 16.22
C SER A 509 5.32 25.02 16.84
N THR A 510 4.76 24.59 17.97
CA THR A 510 3.69 25.26 18.71
C THR A 510 4.16 26.53 19.41
N ASN A 511 5.30 27.14 19.04
CA ASN A 511 5.81 28.34 19.70
C ASN A 511 6.72 29.26 18.88
N GLU A 512 6.72 29.18 17.55
CA GLU A 512 7.14 30.34 16.76
C GLU A 512 5.96 30.81 15.94
N SER A 513 5.60 32.08 16.15
CA SER A 513 4.75 32.85 15.25
C SER A 513 5.02 32.38 13.82
N LEU A 514 3.98 31.96 13.10
CA LEU A 514 3.92 32.05 11.64
C LEU A 514 4.51 33.42 11.29
N SER A 515 5.79 33.41 10.97
CA SER A 515 6.49 34.63 10.66
C SER A 515 5.99 35.00 9.28
N THR A 516 5.63 36.27 9.15
CA THR A 516 5.27 36.92 7.90
C THR A 516 6.02 36.33 6.69
N PRO A 517 5.36 36.17 5.52
CA PRO A 517 5.88 35.47 4.33
C PRO A 517 7.01 36.21 3.60
N ALA A 518 7.93 36.84 4.33
CA ALA A 518 8.94 37.76 3.82
C ALA A 518 10.39 37.37 4.16
N ASN A 519 10.64 36.20 4.75
CA ASN A 519 12.02 35.74 5.01
C ASN A 519 12.17 34.20 5.05
N LEU A 520 11.41 33.48 4.23
CA LEU A 520 11.89 32.17 3.74
C LEU A 520 13.05 32.48 2.79
N SER A 521 14.28 32.34 3.26
CA SER A 521 15.40 32.25 2.33
C SER A 521 15.12 31.09 1.40
N GLN A 522 15.30 31.33 0.09
CA GLN A 522 15.19 30.40 -1.03
C GLN A 522 16.16 29.22 -0.92
N THR A 523 16.01 28.40 0.11
CA THR A 523 16.69 27.13 0.26
C THR A 523 15.61 26.09 0.26
N THR A 524 15.34 25.54 -0.92
CA THR A 524 14.66 24.26 -1.10
C THR A 524 15.24 23.30 -0.05
N SER A 525 14.40 22.80 0.85
CA SER A 525 14.86 21.82 1.82
C SER A 525 15.29 20.59 1.02
N SER A 526 16.55 20.17 1.13
CA SER A 526 17.00 18.92 0.47
C SER A 526 16.46 17.67 1.19
N THR A 527 15.62 17.86 2.20
CA THR A 527 15.18 16.81 3.12
C THR A 527 13.72 16.97 3.52
N TRP A 528 12.97 15.86 3.46
CA TRP A 528 11.62 15.72 4.01
C TRP A 528 11.70 14.99 5.37
N ASP A 529 11.20 15.57 6.47
CA ASP A 529 11.22 14.92 7.79
C ASP A 529 10.17 13.81 7.89
N ALA A 530 10.53 12.63 7.39
CA ALA A 530 9.68 11.46 7.35
C ALA A 530 10.33 10.23 7.98
N LYS A 531 9.50 9.26 8.36
CA LYS A 531 9.94 7.96 8.85
C LYS A 531 9.10 6.85 8.25
N GLU A 532 9.77 5.81 7.77
CA GLU A 532 9.16 4.54 7.39
C GLU A 532 8.62 3.85 8.65
N THR A 533 7.34 3.49 8.66
CA THR A 533 6.65 2.89 9.80
C THR A 533 5.72 1.73 9.45
N ALA A 534 5.74 1.18 8.23
CA ALA A 534 4.74 0.20 7.78
C ALA A 534 4.62 -1.03 8.68
N TYR A 535 5.73 -1.55 9.23
CA TYR A 535 5.69 -2.66 10.20
C TYR A 535 4.98 -2.27 11.50
N LEU A 536 5.25 -1.07 12.01
CA LEU A 536 4.60 -0.55 13.21
C LEU A 536 3.12 -0.28 12.96
N SER A 537 2.79 0.32 11.82
CA SER A 537 1.42 0.58 11.39
C SER A 537 0.65 -0.67 10.99
N GLY A 538 1.32 -1.78 10.70
CA GLY A 538 0.66 -3.06 10.37
C GLY A 538 0.23 -3.23 8.92
N ILE A 539 0.83 -2.45 8.02
CA ILE A 539 0.54 -2.45 6.58
C ILE A 539 1.74 -2.86 5.71
N ALA A 540 2.84 -3.30 6.34
CA ALA A 540 4.05 -3.79 5.66
C ALA A 540 3.89 -5.19 5.03
N THR A 541 3.13 -6.07 5.68
CA THR A 541 3.07 -7.51 5.36
C THR A 541 1.68 -8.06 5.63
N SER A 542 1.46 -9.33 5.27
CA SER A 542 0.30 -10.10 5.71
C SER A 542 0.20 -10.20 7.23
N GLN A 543 -0.96 -10.66 7.73
CA GLN A 543 -1.18 -10.88 9.16
C GLN A 543 -0.15 -11.80 9.82
N GLN A 544 0.46 -12.74 9.08
CA GLN A 544 1.46 -13.67 9.59
C GLN A 544 2.91 -13.19 9.40
N GLY A 545 3.12 -11.99 8.84
CA GLY A 545 4.44 -11.43 8.53
C GLY A 545 5.01 -11.88 7.17
N GLY A 546 4.21 -12.56 6.35
CA GLY A 546 4.58 -12.92 4.98
C GLY A 546 4.53 -11.71 4.05
N ARG A 547 5.56 -11.55 3.22
CA ARG A 547 5.63 -10.53 2.16
C ARG A 547 4.75 -10.98 0.98
N HIS A 548 3.92 -10.08 0.47
CA HIS A 548 3.02 -10.34 -0.66
C HIS A 548 3.56 -9.69 -1.93
N GLY A 549 3.14 -10.21 -3.09
CA GLY A 549 3.35 -9.58 -4.39
C GLY A 549 2.36 -8.43 -4.58
N SER A 550 2.54 -7.35 -3.80
CA SER A 550 1.61 -6.23 -3.73
C SER A 550 1.69 -5.38 -5.00
N MET A 551 0.55 -5.16 -5.65
CA MET A 551 0.48 -4.46 -6.94
C MET A 551 -0.52 -3.30 -6.91
N GLY A 552 -1.82 -3.59 -7.03
CA GLY A 552 -2.89 -2.62 -7.04
C GLY A 552 -3.09 -1.96 -5.69
N LEU A 553 -3.49 -0.70 -5.69
CA LEU A 553 -3.68 0.09 -4.48
C LEU A 553 -4.86 1.05 -4.64
N THR A 554 -5.76 1.08 -3.65
CA THR A 554 -6.83 2.07 -3.54
C THR A 554 -7.15 2.39 -2.06
N LEU A 555 -7.77 3.54 -1.81
CA LEU A 555 -8.03 4.10 -0.49
C LEU A 555 -9.50 4.53 -0.37
N ALA A 556 -10.14 4.25 0.77
CA ALA A 556 -11.46 4.76 1.10
C ALA A 556 -11.76 4.61 2.62
N ASP A 557 -12.92 5.08 3.08
CA ASP A 557 -13.47 4.83 4.42
C ASP A 557 -14.43 3.61 4.34
N PHE A 558 -13.90 2.39 4.31
CA PHE A 558 -14.70 1.18 4.04
C PHE A 558 -15.62 0.83 5.21
N ASP A 559 -15.17 1.04 6.45
CA ASP A 559 -15.95 0.77 7.66
C ASP A 559 -16.73 2.00 8.20
N ARG A 560 -16.61 3.14 7.52
CA ARG A 560 -17.31 4.40 7.83
C ARG A 560 -16.97 4.94 9.21
N ASN A 561 -15.73 4.72 9.67
CA ASN A 561 -15.20 5.27 10.92
C ASN A 561 -14.58 6.67 10.74
N GLY A 562 -14.38 7.12 9.50
CA GLY A 562 -13.81 8.43 9.15
C GLY A 562 -12.28 8.47 9.12
N LEU A 563 -11.62 7.32 9.04
CA LEU A 563 -10.18 7.14 8.86
C LEU A 563 -9.91 6.46 7.51
N PRO A 564 -8.75 6.70 6.88
CA PRO A 564 -8.47 6.11 5.59
C PRO A 564 -8.06 4.64 5.73
N ASP A 565 -8.77 3.77 5.03
CA ASP A 565 -8.47 2.35 4.88
C ASP A 565 -7.80 2.07 3.53
N LEU A 566 -7.09 0.95 3.42
CA LEU A 566 -6.38 0.56 2.20
C LEU A 566 -6.82 -0.81 1.69
N HIS A 567 -7.00 -0.93 0.38
CA HIS A 567 -7.13 -2.22 -0.29
C HIS A 567 -5.96 -2.41 -1.26
N VAL A 568 -5.27 -3.54 -1.14
CA VAL A 568 -4.06 -3.87 -1.91
C VAL A 568 -4.23 -5.23 -2.58
N THR A 569 -4.03 -5.30 -3.89
CA THR A 569 -4.12 -6.58 -4.61
C THR A 569 -2.78 -7.30 -4.62
N ASN A 570 -2.83 -8.63 -4.66
CA ASN A 570 -1.66 -9.48 -4.50
C ASN A 570 -1.53 -10.56 -5.59
N TYR A 571 -0.41 -11.29 -5.54
CA TYR A 571 -0.13 -12.41 -6.44
C TYR A 571 -0.97 -13.66 -6.12
N TRP A 572 -0.89 -14.66 -6.99
CA TRP A 572 -1.59 -15.94 -6.82
C TRP A 572 -1.27 -16.62 -5.49
N ASP A 573 -2.26 -17.24 -4.86
CA ASP A 573 -2.20 -17.90 -3.54
C ASP A 573 -1.94 -16.94 -2.38
N GLN A 574 -2.11 -15.63 -2.61
CA GLN A 574 -2.08 -14.57 -1.62
C GLN A 574 -3.41 -13.82 -1.71
N GLU A 575 -4.15 -13.71 -0.62
CA GLU A 575 -5.34 -12.87 -0.60
C GLU A 575 -5.02 -11.40 -0.85
N ALA A 576 -5.96 -10.65 -1.43
CA ALA A 576 -5.90 -9.20 -1.39
C ALA A 576 -5.95 -8.73 0.07
N ASP A 577 -5.14 -7.74 0.39
CA ASP A 577 -5.06 -7.14 1.71
C ASP A 577 -6.15 -6.07 1.85
N LEU A 578 -6.85 -6.05 2.99
CA LEU A 578 -7.78 -5.00 3.39
C LEU A 578 -7.36 -4.48 4.76
N TYR A 579 -6.68 -3.35 4.79
CA TYR A 579 -6.18 -2.72 6.00
C TYR A 579 -7.18 -1.68 6.49
N LEU A 580 -7.89 -1.99 7.58
CA LEU A 580 -8.79 -1.03 8.22
C LEU A 580 -8.03 -0.26 9.30
N GLN A 581 -8.12 1.06 9.27
CA GLN A 581 -7.39 1.94 10.17
C GLN A 581 -8.12 2.13 11.50
N ASP A 582 -7.37 2.03 12.59
CA ASP A 582 -7.73 2.49 13.93
C ASP A 582 -6.97 3.79 14.28
N ALA A 583 -7.22 4.33 15.48
CA ALA A 583 -6.53 5.52 15.94
C ALA A 583 -4.99 5.42 15.89
N GLY A 584 -4.34 6.50 15.49
CA GLY A 584 -2.88 6.62 15.49
C GLY A 584 -2.19 5.95 14.29
N ALA A 585 -2.89 5.81 13.16
CA ALA A 585 -2.35 5.18 11.95
C ALA A 585 -1.88 3.74 12.17
N ILE A 586 -2.62 3.01 13.01
CA ILE A 586 -2.47 1.58 13.23
C ILE A 586 -3.57 0.89 12.43
N PHE A 587 -3.21 -0.12 11.67
CA PHE A 587 -4.12 -0.81 10.77
C PHE A 587 -4.24 -2.28 11.15
N ARG A 588 -5.43 -2.82 10.92
CA ARG A 588 -5.76 -4.23 11.10
C ARG A 588 -6.05 -4.87 9.75
N GLN A 589 -5.36 -5.96 9.46
CA GLN A 589 -5.70 -6.81 8.33
C GLN A 589 -7.09 -7.45 8.54
N SER A 590 -8.00 -7.19 7.62
CA SER A 590 -9.44 -7.47 7.73
C SER A 590 -10.00 -8.22 6.51
N SER A 591 -9.16 -8.63 5.55
CA SER A 591 -9.58 -9.33 4.33
C SER A 591 -10.45 -10.58 4.58
N ARG A 592 -10.20 -11.31 5.68
CA ARG A 592 -10.99 -12.48 6.08
C ARG A 592 -12.34 -12.10 6.70
N SER A 593 -12.35 -11.20 7.69
CA SER A 593 -13.59 -10.80 8.37
C SER A 593 -14.55 -10.10 7.41
N TRP A 594 -14.01 -9.39 6.41
CA TRP A 594 -14.77 -8.69 5.38
C TRP A 594 -15.03 -9.51 4.10
N LYS A 595 -14.76 -10.83 4.13
CA LYS A 595 -15.08 -11.80 3.06
C LYS A 595 -14.41 -11.56 1.69
N ILE A 596 -13.32 -10.82 1.64
CA ILE A 596 -12.52 -10.65 0.40
C ILE A 596 -11.63 -11.87 0.16
N ARG A 597 -10.95 -12.33 1.22
CA ARG A 597 -9.87 -13.32 1.21
C ARG A 597 -10.07 -14.49 0.25
N ASP A 598 -11.14 -15.26 0.43
CA ASP A 598 -11.34 -16.53 -0.27
C ASP A 598 -11.54 -16.34 -1.79
N SER A 599 -12.12 -15.21 -2.18
CA SER A 599 -12.34 -14.89 -3.59
C SER A 599 -11.10 -14.31 -4.27
N SER A 600 -10.27 -13.55 -3.55
CA SER A 600 -9.06 -12.91 -4.08
C SER A 600 -7.84 -13.84 -4.09
N LYS A 601 -7.78 -14.84 -3.20
CA LYS A 601 -6.59 -15.69 -3.04
C LYS A 601 -6.27 -16.53 -4.29
N SER A 602 -7.27 -16.81 -5.13
CA SER A 602 -7.12 -17.58 -6.37
C SER A 602 -7.08 -16.69 -7.62
N THR A 603 -6.57 -15.47 -7.48
CA THR A 603 -6.38 -14.53 -8.59
C THR A 603 -5.02 -13.84 -8.48
N VAL A 604 -4.51 -13.33 -9.60
CA VAL A 604 -3.42 -12.35 -9.63
C VAL A 604 -4.07 -11.00 -9.91
N GLY A 605 -4.17 -10.16 -8.88
CA GLY A 605 -4.88 -8.88 -8.96
C GLY A 605 -3.94 -7.73 -9.28
N TRP A 606 -4.37 -6.87 -10.20
CA TRP A 606 -3.64 -5.69 -10.67
C TRP A 606 -4.38 -4.43 -10.24
N GLY A 607 -4.83 -3.59 -11.16
CA GLY A 607 -5.57 -2.37 -10.86
C GLY A 607 -6.82 -2.64 -10.02
N THR A 608 -6.94 -1.90 -8.94
CA THR A 608 -8.10 -1.85 -8.05
C THR A 608 -8.55 -0.41 -7.88
N GLN A 609 -9.86 -0.17 -7.84
CA GLN A 609 -10.42 1.14 -7.50
C GLN A 609 -11.60 1.00 -6.55
N SER A 610 -11.76 2.01 -5.70
CA SER A 610 -12.86 2.18 -4.75
C SER A 610 -13.79 3.31 -5.25
N ALA A 611 -15.10 3.06 -5.23
CA ALA A 611 -16.13 4.07 -5.48
C ALA A 611 -17.49 3.55 -5.00
N ASP A 612 -18.45 4.43 -4.72
CA ASP A 612 -19.84 4.03 -4.46
C ASP A 612 -20.58 3.91 -5.80
N PHE A 613 -20.58 2.71 -6.39
CA PHE A 613 -21.08 2.48 -7.76
C PHE A 613 -22.61 2.39 -7.83
N ASP A 614 -23.30 1.97 -6.76
CA ASP A 614 -24.77 1.95 -6.70
C ASP A 614 -25.40 3.15 -5.98
N ARG A 615 -24.57 4.09 -5.53
CA ARG A 615 -24.93 5.34 -4.83
C ARG A 615 -25.60 5.11 -3.48
N ASP A 616 -25.36 3.99 -2.82
CA ASP A 616 -26.06 3.63 -1.58
C ASP A 616 -25.49 4.26 -0.29
N GLY A 617 -24.35 4.93 -0.40
CA GLY A 617 -23.60 5.54 0.68
C GLY A 617 -22.49 4.67 1.25
N ARG A 618 -22.21 3.51 0.65
CA ARG A 618 -21.08 2.63 0.97
C ARG A 618 -20.15 2.51 -0.23
N VAL A 619 -18.88 2.24 0.05
CA VAL A 619 -17.87 2.13 -0.98
C VAL A 619 -17.78 0.68 -1.46
N ASP A 620 -17.76 0.50 -2.78
CA ASP A 620 -17.55 -0.75 -3.49
C ASP A 620 -16.08 -0.88 -3.96
N LEU A 621 -15.68 -2.07 -4.40
CA LEU A 621 -14.36 -2.33 -4.98
C LEU A 621 -14.46 -3.01 -6.34
N MET A 622 -13.65 -2.56 -7.31
CA MET A 622 -13.46 -3.24 -8.59
C MET A 622 -12.00 -3.62 -8.79
N VAL A 623 -11.74 -4.86 -9.25
CA VAL A 623 -10.38 -5.39 -9.46
C VAL A 623 -10.26 -6.03 -10.84
N LEU A 624 -9.19 -5.70 -11.56
CA LEU A 624 -8.77 -6.41 -12.77
C LEU A 624 -7.74 -7.49 -12.45
N ASN A 625 -7.90 -8.65 -13.08
CA ASN A 625 -7.07 -9.82 -12.83
C ASN A 625 -6.43 -10.36 -14.12
N GLY A 626 -5.30 -11.04 -13.96
CA GLY A 626 -4.66 -11.81 -15.03
C GLY A 626 -3.27 -12.29 -14.62
N HIS A 627 -2.95 -13.56 -14.86
CA HIS A 627 -1.68 -14.14 -14.45
C HIS A 627 -0.51 -13.60 -15.29
N ILE A 628 0.71 -13.69 -14.74
CA ILE A 628 1.96 -13.32 -15.42
C ILE A 628 2.43 -14.48 -16.33
N VAL A 629 2.42 -15.70 -15.79
CA VAL A 629 2.84 -16.92 -16.48
C VAL A 629 1.68 -17.85 -16.83
N ASN A 630 1.71 -18.48 -18.01
CA ASN A 630 0.69 -19.46 -18.39
C ASN A 630 0.93 -20.83 -17.71
N HIS A 631 0.33 -21.02 -16.54
CA HIS A 631 0.34 -22.28 -15.78
C HIS A 631 -0.91 -23.13 -15.93
N THR A 632 -1.64 -23.01 -17.04
CA THR A 632 -2.88 -23.77 -17.27
C THR A 632 -2.72 -25.28 -17.15
N GLN A 633 -1.53 -25.82 -17.45
CA GLN A 633 -1.18 -27.24 -17.26
C GLN A 633 -1.20 -27.67 -15.78
N ARG A 634 -1.03 -26.74 -14.84
CA ARG A 634 -1.08 -26.95 -13.38
C ARG A 634 -2.46 -26.62 -12.78
N GLY A 635 -3.45 -26.32 -13.62
CA GLY A 635 -4.80 -25.95 -13.18
C GLY A 635 -4.97 -24.48 -12.76
N VAL A 636 -3.96 -23.64 -13.00
CA VAL A 636 -4.00 -22.20 -12.70
C VAL A 636 -4.44 -21.43 -13.95
N PRO A 637 -5.53 -20.64 -13.90
CA PRO A 637 -5.97 -19.84 -15.05
C PRO A 637 -4.93 -18.79 -15.42
N PHE A 638 -4.63 -18.66 -16.72
CA PHE A 638 -3.78 -17.56 -17.21
C PHE A 638 -4.59 -16.27 -17.35
N ARG A 639 -5.71 -16.34 -18.06
CA ARG A 639 -6.71 -15.27 -18.10
C ARG A 639 -7.66 -15.42 -16.92
N MET A 640 -7.99 -14.32 -16.26
CA MET A 640 -8.78 -14.32 -15.03
C MET A 640 -9.95 -13.36 -15.15
N LEU A 641 -11.00 -13.62 -14.39
CA LEU A 641 -12.19 -12.78 -14.38
C LEU A 641 -11.92 -11.49 -13.59
N PRO A 642 -12.45 -10.33 -14.03
CA PRO A 642 -12.53 -9.17 -13.17
C PRO A 642 -13.44 -9.45 -11.97
N GLN A 643 -13.25 -8.72 -10.88
CA GLN A 643 -14.05 -8.85 -9.65
C GLN A 643 -14.72 -7.52 -9.32
N LEU A 644 -16.00 -7.58 -8.97
CA LEU A 644 -16.78 -6.46 -8.45
C LEU A 644 -17.33 -6.86 -7.09
N TYR A 645 -16.88 -6.16 -6.07
CA TYR A 645 -17.26 -6.34 -4.67
C TYR A 645 -18.20 -5.21 -4.28
N GLN A 646 -19.43 -5.58 -3.94
CA GLN A 646 -20.39 -4.63 -3.40
C GLN A 646 -20.17 -4.44 -1.90
N GLY A 647 -20.10 -3.19 -1.46
CA GLY A 647 -19.90 -2.80 -0.07
C GLY A 647 -21.15 -3.02 0.78
N HIS A 648 -20.96 -3.56 1.97
CA HIS A 648 -21.95 -3.61 3.04
C HIS A 648 -21.34 -3.01 4.32
N ASP A 649 -22.16 -2.80 5.36
CA ASP A 649 -21.71 -2.15 6.61
C ASP A 649 -20.57 -2.91 7.34
N ASP A 650 -20.38 -4.21 7.07
CA ASP A 650 -19.42 -5.07 7.79
C ASP A 650 -18.68 -6.08 6.90
N HIS A 651 -18.88 -6.05 5.58
CA HIS A 651 -18.22 -6.95 4.64
C HIS A 651 -18.36 -6.49 3.18
N PHE A 652 -17.66 -7.18 2.29
CA PHE A 652 -17.88 -7.11 0.86
C PHE A 652 -18.59 -8.37 0.34
N GLU A 653 -19.47 -8.18 -0.64
CA GLU A 653 -20.11 -9.27 -1.39
C GLU A 653 -19.57 -9.29 -2.82
N LEU A 654 -18.86 -10.35 -3.20
CA LEU A 654 -18.51 -10.56 -4.60
C LEU A 654 -19.78 -10.76 -5.43
N ARG A 655 -20.04 -9.85 -6.36
CA ARG A 655 -21.24 -9.90 -7.21
C ARG A 655 -21.23 -11.14 -8.08
N SER A 656 -22.25 -11.98 -7.89
CA SER A 656 -22.41 -13.19 -8.67
C SER A 656 -22.80 -12.89 -10.10
N ARG A 657 -22.20 -13.66 -11.01
CA ARG A 657 -22.60 -13.78 -12.42
C ARG A 657 -24.11 -13.96 -12.52
N SER A 658 -24.78 -13.17 -13.35
CA SER A 658 -26.11 -13.57 -13.81
C SER A 658 -25.92 -14.78 -14.74
N THR A 659 -26.60 -15.87 -14.42
CA THR A 659 -26.64 -17.09 -15.25
C THR A 659 -27.72 -17.00 -16.33
N ASP A 660 -28.40 -15.86 -16.41
CA ASP A 660 -29.52 -15.66 -17.29
C ASP A 660 -29.01 -15.32 -18.69
N SER A 661 -29.15 -16.26 -19.62
CA SER A 661 -28.69 -16.15 -21.02
C SER A 661 -29.31 -15.01 -21.85
N SER A 662 -30.08 -14.11 -21.21
CA SER A 662 -30.79 -12.98 -21.82
C SER A 662 -30.13 -11.61 -21.59
N SER A 663 -29.10 -11.49 -20.75
CA SER A 663 -28.31 -10.26 -20.51
C SER A 663 -27.19 -10.10 -21.54
N SER A 664 -27.56 -9.68 -22.75
CA SER A 664 -26.78 -9.81 -23.99
C SER A 664 -25.50 -8.95 -24.13
N GLN A 665 -25.01 -8.26 -23.10
CA GLN A 665 -23.75 -7.47 -23.16
C GLN A 665 -23.23 -7.08 -21.76
N LEU A 666 -24.15 -6.74 -20.84
CA LEU A 666 -23.86 -6.33 -19.46
C LEU A 666 -23.03 -7.37 -18.67
N ASP A 667 -23.29 -8.67 -18.88
CA ASP A 667 -22.56 -9.74 -18.18
C ASP A 667 -21.26 -10.14 -18.88
N ARG A 668 -21.00 -9.66 -20.11
CA ARG A 668 -19.87 -10.17 -20.89
C ARG A 668 -18.54 -9.79 -20.26
N PHE A 669 -18.39 -8.55 -19.81
CA PHE A 669 -17.19 -8.11 -19.12
C PHE A 669 -16.92 -8.96 -17.87
N TRP A 670 -17.95 -9.19 -17.05
CA TRP A 670 -17.88 -9.96 -15.80
C TRP A 670 -17.72 -11.48 -15.99
N SER A 671 -17.91 -11.98 -17.21
CA SER A 671 -17.87 -13.43 -17.50
C SER A 671 -16.78 -13.84 -18.49
N GLN A 672 -16.05 -12.87 -19.05
CA GLN A 672 -14.95 -13.11 -19.97
C GLN A 672 -13.61 -12.97 -19.22
N PRO A 673 -12.82 -14.06 -19.06
CA PRO A 673 -11.50 -13.96 -18.48
C PRO A 673 -10.54 -13.22 -19.43
N THR A 674 -9.75 -12.30 -18.88
CA THR A 674 -8.84 -11.43 -19.63
C THR A 674 -7.48 -11.34 -18.94
N LEU A 675 -6.53 -10.62 -19.55
CA LEU A 675 -5.31 -10.13 -18.88
C LEU A 675 -5.49 -8.65 -18.53
N GLY A 676 -6.32 -8.37 -17.52
CA GLY A 676 -6.55 -7.01 -17.06
C GLY A 676 -5.34 -6.45 -16.29
N ARG A 677 -5.09 -5.14 -16.43
CA ARG A 677 -3.94 -4.45 -15.81
C ARG A 677 -4.37 -3.20 -15.05
N ALA A 678 -4.47 -2.07 -15.71
CA ALA A 678 -4.72 -0.78 -15.08
C ALA A 678 -6.21 -0.40 -15.13
N LEU A 679 -6.70 0.32 -14.12
CA LEU A 679 -8.10 0.73 -14.01
C LEU A 679 -8.19 2.13 -13.39
N ALA A 680 -9.03 3.00 -13.94
CA ALA A 680 -9.29 4.35 -13.43
C ALA A 680 -10.80 4.65 -13.37
N VAL A 681 -11.20 5.48 -12.42
CA VAL A 681 -12.58 5.95 -12.20
C VAL A 681 -12.73 7.38 -12.70
N LEU A 682 -13.88 7.66 -13.32
CA LEU A 682 -14.28 8.96 -13.86
C LEU A 682 -15.80 9.06 -13.96
N ASP A 683 -16.34 10.27 -14.10
CA ASP A 683 -17.72 10.53 -14.50
C ASP A 683 -17.74 10.89 -15.99
N TRP A 684 -17.72 9.87 -16.86
CA TRP A 684 -17.43 10.02 -18.29
C TRP A 684 -18.48 10.90 -18.99
N ASP A 685 -19.74 10.77 -18.58
CA ASP A 685 -20.84 11.53 -19.18
C ASP A 685 -21.43 12.64 -18.30
N GLN A 686 -20.77 12.97 -17.19
CA GLN A 686 -21.19 13.97 -16.21
C GLN A 686 -22.62 13.73 -15.71
N ASP A 687 -23.01 12.47 -15.56
CA ASP A 687 -24.33 12.11 -15.04
C ASP A 687 -24.34 11.95 -13.51
N GLY A 688 -23.17 12.06 -12.86
CA GLY A 688 -23.03 11.90 -11.43
C GLY A 688 -22.97 10.43 -11.00
N MET A 689 -22.66 9.50 -11.89
CA MET A 689 -22.36 8.11 -11.58
C MET A 689 -20.87 7.81 -11.85
N PRO A 690 -20.18 7.03 -11.01
CA PRO A 690 -18.80 6.68 -11.27
C PRO A 690 -18.75 5.60 -12.35
N ASP A 691 -18.17 5.95 -13.49
CA ASP A 691 -17.79 5.08 -14.60
C ASP A 691 -16.38 4.55 -14.42
N VAL A 692 -16.01 3.56 -15.24
CA VAL A 692 -14.70 2.91 -15.13
C VAL A 692 -14.07 2.70 -16.50
N VAL A 693 -12.78 3.03 -16.61
CA VAL A 693 -11.97 2.74 -17.79
C VAL A 693 -10.85 1.75 -17.41
N GLY A 694 -10.59 0.76 -18.27
CA GLY A 694 -9.63 -0.31 -17.96
C GLY A 694 -8.79 -0.78 -19.14
N ASN A 695 -7.49 -1.00 -18.89
CA ASN A 695 -6.54 -1.52 -19.87
C ASN A 695 -6.31 -3.03 -19.71
N HIS A 696 -6.02 -3.68 -20.83
CA HIS A 696 -5.75 -5.11 -20.93
C HIS A 696 -4.54 -5.36 -21.82
N LEU A 697 -3.84 -6.48 -21.61
CA LEU A 697 -2.76 -6.90 -22.52
C LEU A 697 -3.28 -7.63 -23.76
N ASP A 698 -4.40 -8.33 -23.65
CA ASP A 698 -4.88 -9.26 -24.67
C ASP A 698 -6.10 -8.77 -25.47
N GLN A 699 -6.53 -7.54 -25.23
CA GLN A 699 -7.66 -6.91 -25.92
C GLN A 699 -7.59 -5.38 -25.84
N PRO A 700 -8.37 -4.66 -26.67
CA PRO A 700 -8.54 -3.22 -26.52
C PRO A 700 -9.05 -2.82 -25.12
N MET A 701 -8.82 -1.55 -24.76
CA MET A 701 -9.31 -0.99 -23.51
C MET A 701 -10.85 -1.01 -23.44
N THR A 702 -11.38 -1.05 -22.22
CA THR A 702 -12.82 -0.98 -21.94
C THR A 702 -13.19 0.38 -21.36
N LEU A 703 -14.44 0.79 -21.59
CA LEU A 703 -15.09 1.89 -20.89
C LEU A 703 -16.45 1.38 -20.43
N LEU A 704 -16.58 1.19 -19.13
CA LEU A 704 -17.77 0.67 -18.46
C LEU A 704 -18.59 1.86 -17.98
N LYS A 705 -19.69 2.12 -18.69
CA LYS A 705 -20.68 3.09 -18.26
C LYS A 705 -21.52 2.50 -17.13
N ASN A 706 -21.64 3.21 -16.02
CA ASN A 706 -22.48 2.86 -14.89
C ASN A 706 -23.95 3.18 -15.22
N GLU A 707 -24.80 2.17 -15.17
CA GLU A 707 -26.25 2.27 -15.41
C GLU A 707 -27.03 1.80 -14.16
N SER A 708 -26.38 1.83 -13.00
CA SER A 708 -26.98 1.50 -11.71
C SER A 708 -28.07 2.50 -11.33
N LYS A 709 -28.87 2.16 -10.32
CA LYS A 709 -29.92 3.06 -9.83
C LYS A 709 -29.28 4.26 -9.13
N GLN A 710 -29.33 5.43 -9.77
CA GLN A 710 -28.86 6.66 -9.15
C GLN A 710 -29.66 7.04 -7.90
N GLN A 711 -28.94 7.31 -6.81
CA GLN A 711 -29.47 7.92 -5.58
C GLN A 711 -28.78 9.26 -5.35
N SER A 712 -28.86 9.83 -4.15
CA SER A 712 -28.30 11.15 -3.90
C SER A 712 -26.79 11.12 -3.90
N TRP A 713 -26.15 12.13 -4.46
CA TRP A 713 -24.69 12.22 -4.59
C TRP A 713 -24.19 13.66 -4.46
N LEU A 714 -22.87 13.83 -4.34
CA LEU A 714 -22.17 15.11 -4.34
C LEU A 714 -20.75 14.91 -4.87
N GLN A 715 -20.32 15.73 -5.82
CA GLN A 715 -18.92 15.77 -6.27
C GLN A 715 -18.27 17.10 -5.91
N LEU A 716 -16.99 17.06 -5.52
CA LEU A 716 -16.23 18.25 -5.12
C LEU A 716 -14.87 18.29 -5.83
N GLU A 717 -14.58 19.43 -6.45
CA GLU A 717 -13.22 19.82 -6.85
C GLU A 717 -12.70 20.83 -5.85
N LEU A 718 -11.49 20.60 -5.33
CA LEU A 718 -10.83 21.51 -4.40
C LEU A 718 -9.72 22.27 -5.12
N VAL A 719 -9.59 23.57 -4.82
CA VAL A 719 -8.47 24.40 -5.28
C VAL A 719 -7.83 25.10 -4.10
N GLY A 720 -6.58 24.73 -3.81
CA GLY A 720 -5.73 25.40 -2.83
C GLY A 720 -5.36 26.82 -3.25
N THR A 721 -5.22 27.72 -2.27
CA THR A 721 -4.69 29.08 -2.49
C THR A 721 -3.57 29.44 -1.53
N THR A 722 -3.57 28.81 -0.35
CA THR A 722 -2.46 28.72 0.59
C THR A 722 -1.85 27.34 0.52
N SER A 723 -2.68 26.30 0.45
CA SER A 723 -2.27 24.98 0.00
C SER A 723 -1.84 24.97 -1.45
N GLU A 724 -1.02 23.99 -1.81
CA GLU A 724 -0.79 23.65 -3.21
C GLU A 724 -2.15 23.41 -3.90
N ARG A 725 -2.23 23.76 -5.18
CA ARG A 725 -3.47 23.94 -5.94
C ARG A 725 -4.37 22.72 -5.96
N GLU A 726 -3.83 21.52 -6.02
CA GLU A 726 -4.63 20.29 -6.04
C GLU A 726 -5.12 19.89 -4.64
N ALA A 727 -4.59 20.52 -3.60
CA ALA A 727 -4.89 20.27 -2.20
C ALA A 727 -4.71 18.79 -1.78
N ILE A 728 -3.70 18.10 -2.32
CA ILE A 728 -3.33 16.74 -1.92
C ILE A 728 -3.11 16.71 -0.41
N GLY A 729 -3.83 15.80 0.27
CA GLY A 729 -3.86 15.70 1.74
C GLY A 729 -5.07 16.36 2.40
N ALA A 730 -5.93 17.05 1.65
CA ALA A 730 -7.17 17.60 2.20
C ALA A 730 -8.11 16.47 2.64
N THR A 731 -8.66 16.59 3.84
CA THR A 731 -9.69 15.67 4.36
C THR A 731 -11.04 16.36 4.29
N VAL A 732 -12.01 15.73 3.64
CA VAL A 732 -13.36 16.27 3.46
C VAL A 732 -14.39 15.38 4.13
N GLN A 733 -15.18 15.98 5.01
CA GLN A 733 -16.32 15.35 5.65
C GLN A 733 -17.61 15.98 5.11
N VAL A 734 -18.49 15.15 4.55
CA VAL A 734 -19.83 15.55 4.11
C VAL A 734 -20.84 14.99 5.10
N GLN A 735 -21.65 15.87 5.68
CA GLN A 735 -22.74 15.49 6.57
C GLN A 735 -24.09 15.83 5.94
N SER A 736 -25.00 14.86 5.91
CA SER A 736 -26.37 15.04 5.46
C SER A 736 -27.35 14.33 6.41
N GLY A 737 -28.11 15.14 7.17
CA GLY A 737 -28.91 14.61 8.27
C GLY A 737 -28.03 13.94 9.35
N PRO A 738 -28.33 12.70 9.77
CA PRO A 738 -27.52 11.97 10.75
C PRO A 738 -26.27 11.30 10.15
N ASN A 739 -26.21 11.18 8.82
CA ASN A 739 -25.15 10.44 8.15
C ASN A 739 -23.96 11.34 7.83
N ARG A 740 -22.77 10.77 7.92
CA ARG A 740 -21.50 11.40 7.56
C ARG A 740 -20.70 10.47 6.66
N TRP A 741 -19.97 11.07 5.73
CA TRP A 741 -19.03 10.42 4.82
C TRP A 741 -17.72 11.21 4.84
N THR A 742 -16.60 10.51 4.74
CA THR A 742 -15.26 11.10 4.72
C THR A 742 -14.54 10.66 3.46
N ASN A 743 -13.84 11.58 2.81
CA ASN A 743 -12.99 11.29 1.67
C ASN A 743 -11.73 12.18 1.72
N TRP A 744 -10.68 11.78 1.02
CA TRP A 744 -9.38 12.44 1.02
C TRP A 744 -8.96 12.79 -0.40
N VAL A 745 -8.38 13.96 -0.58
CA VAL A 745 -7.68 14.27 -1.83
C VAL A 745 -6.34 13.55 -1.78
N ILE A 746 -6.13 12.64 -2.73
CA ILE A 746 -4.92 11.83 -2.87
C ILE A 746 -4.35 11.97 -4.27
N ASN A 747 -3.06 11.67 -4.43
CA ASN A 747 -2.44 11.46 -5.73
C ASN A 747 -1.74 10.10 -5.77
N GLY A 748 -1.73 9.47 -6.94
CA GLY A 748 -1.18 8.14 -7.15
C GLY A 748 -2.24 7.03 -7.26
N GLY A 749 -1.77 5.80 -7.32
CA GLY A 749 -2.51 4.58 -7.58
C GLY A 749 -1.59 3.54 -8.20
N PHE A 750 -2.17 2.53 -8.85
CA PHE A 750 -1.43 1.58 -9.68
C PHE A 750 -1.44 2.04 -11.15
N LEU A 751 -0.32 2.58 -11.62
CA LEU A 751 -0.09 3.09 -12.99
C LEU A 751 -1.06 4.21 -13.45
N THR A 752 -1.99 4.67 -12.61
CA THR A 752 -3.17 5.42 -13.06
C THR A 752 -3.46 6.63 -12.19
N SER A 753 -4.10 7.63 -12.81
CA SER A 753 -4.79 8.72 -12.11
C SER A 753 -6.27 8.69 -12.46
N ASN A 754 -7.10 8.69 -11.41
CA ASN A 754 -8.54 8.89 -11.52
C ASN A 754 -8.86 10.35 -11.87
N GLU A 755 -10.11 10.64 -12.18
CA GLU A 755 -10.58 12.02 -12.28
C GLU A 755 -10.31 12.77 -10.96
N ALA A 756 -9.79 14.00 -11.06
CA ALA A 756 -9.46 14.85 -9.91
C ALA A 756 -10.72 15.47 -9.25
N ALA A 757 -11.66 14.61 -8.82
CA ALA A 757 -12.89 14.99 -8.16
C ALA A 757 -13.17 14.03 -6.98
N LEU A 758 -13.47 14.59 -5.81
CA LEU A 758 -13.97 13.80 -4.69
C LEU A 758 -15.43 13.46 -4.93
N ASP A 759 -15.74 12.16 -4.90
CA ASP A 759 -17.05 11.63 -5.19
C ASP A 759 -17.69 11.06 -3.92
N PHE A 760 -18.92 11.49 -3.63
CA PHE A 760 -19.69 11.04 -2.47
C PHE A 760 -21.06 10.52 -2.91
N GLY A 761 -21.30 9.23 -2.73
CA GLY A 761 -22.66 8.71 -2.70
C GLY A 761 -23.29 8.93 -1.32
N LEU A 762 -24.51 9.45 -1.30
CA LEU A 762 -25.21 9.92 -0.11
C LEU A 762 -26.48 9.09 0.16
N GLY A 763 -26.64 7.96 -0.54
CA GLY A 763 -27.77 7.06 -0.41
C GLY A 763 -29.11 7.77 -0.65
N ASN A 764 -30.10 7.46 0.18
CA ASN A 764 -31.42 8.07 0.10
C ASN A 764 -31.51 9.45 0.80
N SER A 765 -30.39 10.16 1.00
CA SER A 765 -30.46 11.46 1.68
C SER A 765 -31.27 12.47 0.88
N VAL A 766 -32.05 13.29 1.60
CA VAL A 766 -32.86 14.39 1.05
C VAL A 766 -32.51 15.73 1.68
N HIS A 767 -31.52 15.75 2.59
CA HIS A 767 -31.13 16.92 3.33
C HIS A 767 -29.97 17.65 2.64
N PRO A 768 -29.96 18.99 2.60
CA PRO A 768 -28.77 19.73 2.21
C PRO A 768 -27.57 19.33 3.07
N CYS A 769 -26.39 19.32 2.47
CA CYS A 769 -25.15 18.94 3.12
C CYS A 769 -24.51 20.09 3.91
N GLU A 770 -23.81 19.73 4.98
CA GLU A 770 -22.71 20.50 5.54
C GLU A 770 -21.39 19.85 5.11
N ILE A 771 -20.50 20.61 4.49
CA ILE A 771 -19.18 20.16 4.06
C ILE A 771 -18.16 20.77 5.02
N LYS A 772 -17.32 19.93 5.62
CA LYS A 772 -16.18 20.34 6.43
C LYS A 772 -14.90 19.89 5.72
N ILE A 773 -14.00 20.84 5.47
CA ILE A 773 -12.72 20.60 4.79
C ILE A 773 -11.61 20.96 5.76
N GLN A 774 -10.70 20.02 5.98
CA GLN A 774 -9.41 20.26 6.59
C GLN A 774 -8.37 20.37 5.47
N TRP A 775 -7.88 21.58 5.23
CA TRP A 775 -6.89 21.85 4.17
C TRP A 775 -5.47 21.44 4.60
N PRO A 776 -4.59 21.09 3.65
CA PRO A 776 -3.17 20.82 3.92
C PRO A 776 -2.48 21.98 4.65
N SER A 777 -2.92 23.22 4.41
CA SER A 777 -2.43 24.44 5.09
C SER A 777 -2.72 24.48 6.61
N GLY A 778 -3.45 23.49 7.14
CA GLY A 778 -3.93 23.44 8.52
C GLY A 778 -5.23 24.22 8.75
N LYS A 779 -5.74 24.94 7.75
CA LYS A 779 -7.01 25.69 7.87
C LYS A 779 -8.21 24.75 7.80
N GLU A 780 -9.24 25.11 8.56
CA GLU A 780 -10.56 24.47 8.48
C GLU A 780 -11.53 25.38 7.70
N GLN A 781 -12.40 24.77 6.89
CA GLN A 781 -13.47 25.46 6.17
C GLN A 781 -14.78 24.68 6.29
N ILE A 782 -15.87 25.38 6.61
CA ILE A 782 -17.20 24.79 6.74
C ILE A 782 -18.18 25.49 5.80
N ILE A 783 -18.86 24.72 4.97
CA ILE A 783 -19.84 25.19 3.99
C ILE A 783 -21.19 24.54 4.30
N LYS A 784 -22.23 25.35 4.51
CA LYS A 784 -23.53 24.88 4.98
C LYS A 784 -24.60 24.98 3.90
N ASN A 785 -25.62 24.13 4.01
CA ASN A 785 -26.80 24.13 3.15
C ASN A 785 -26.46 23.88 1.67
N VAL A 786 -25.51 23.00 1.38
CA VAL A 786 -25.12 22.64 0.02
C VAL A 786 -26.18 21.71 -0.59
N PRO A 787 -26.79 22.06 -1.74
CA PRO A 787 -27.73 21.18 -2.42
C PRO A 787 -27.09 19.85 -2.86
N LEU A 788 -27.90 18.80 -2.87
CA LEU A 788 -27.52 17.46 -3.36
C LEU A 788 -27.52 17.40 -4.89
N ASN A 789 -26.87 16.37 -5.44
CA ASN A 789 -26.91 15.95 -6.84
C ASN A 789 -26.30 16.98 -7.80
N ASP A 790 -25.16 17.52 -7.41
CA ASP A 790 -24.43 18.50 -8.19
C ASP A 790 -22.93 18.40 -7.90
N ARG A 791 -22.13 18.96 -8.82
CA ARG A 791 -20.68 19.11 -8.69
C ARG A 791 -20.36 20.53 -8.24
N TYR A 792 -19.40 20.68 -7.33
CA TYR A 792 -19.01 21.99 -6.82
C TYR A 792 -17.51 22.20 -6.93
N LEU A 793 -17.13 23.41 -7.34
CA LEU A 793 -15.78 23.92 -7.17
C LEU A 793 -15.69 24.63 -5.81
N VAL A 794 -14.71 24.23 -5.00
CA VAL A 794 -14.44 24.83 -3.70
C VAL A 794 -13.02 25.38 -3.69
N ILE A 795 -12.92 26.71 -3.66
CA ILE A 795 -11.65 27.40 -3.50
C ILE A 795 -11.39 27.58 -2.00
N GLU A 796 -10.14 27.35 -1.58
CA GLU A 796 -9.72 27.46 -0.19
C GLU A 796 -10.08 28.83 0.41
N GLN A 797 -10.83 28.80 1.52
CA GLN A 797 -11.37 29.96 2.25
C GLN A 797 -12.43 30.79 1.49
N GLU A 798 -12.96 30.30 0.37
CA GLU A 798 -14.11 30.91 -0.33
C GLU A 798 -15.41 30.11 -0.15
N SER A 799 -16.52 30.59 -0.72
CA SER A 799 -17.77 29.80 -0.76
C SER A 799 -17.74 28.79 -1.91
N ALA A 800 -18.35 27.62 -1.73
CA ALA A 800 -18.55 26.66 -2.82
C ALA A 800 -19.38 27.27 -3.96
N VAL A 801 -18.96 27.01 -5.19
CA VAL A 801 -19.66 27.44 -6.41
C VAL A 801 -20.15 26.20 -7.15
N SER A 802 -21.47 26.12 -7.39
CA SER A 802 -22.04 25.06 -8.24
C SER A 802 -21.43 25.17 -9.64
N TRP A 803 -21.00 24.02 -10.15
CA TRP A 803 -20.31 23.90 -11.43
C TRP A 803 -21.16 24.36 -12.63
N SER A 804 -22.48 24.57 -12.44
CA SER A 804 -23.47 24.97 -13.46
C SER A 804 -22.90 25.61 -14.75
N ARG A 805 -23.08 24.87 -15.86
CA ARG A 805 -22.55 25.09 -17.21
C ARG A 805 -22.61 26.53 -17.76
N GLU A 806 -23.49 27.40 -17.26
CA GLU A 806 -23.60 28.78 -17.72
C GLU A 806 -22.38 29.65 -17.35
N ASN A 807 -21.63 29.31 -16.30
CA ASN A 807 -20.54 30.14 -15.80
C ASN A 807 -19.19 29.99 -16.55
N HIS A 808 -18.93 28.85 -17.20
CA HIS A 808 -17.69 28.64 -17.98
C HIS A 808 -17.76 29.16 -19.42
N SER A 809 -18.95 29.41 -19.96
CA SER A 809 -19.11 30.12 -21.24
C SER A 809 -18.73 31.62 -21.19
N ARG A 810 -18.27 32.12 -20.03
CA ARG A 810 -18.00 33.54 -19.74
C ARG A 810 -16.62 33.87 -19.17
N LYS A 811 -15.64 32.96 -19.19
CA LYS A 811 -14.25 33.31 -18.87
C LYS A 811 -13.34 33.07 -20.05
#